data_AF-A0A923EKX5-F1
#
_entry.id   AF-A0A923EKX5-F1
#
_cell.length_a   1.000
_cell.length_b   1.000
_cell.length_c   1.000
_cell.angle_alpha   90.00
_cell.angle_beta   90.00
_cell.angle_gamma   90.00
#
_symmetry.space_group_name_H-M   'P 1'
#
loop_
_entity.id
_entity.type
_entity.pdbx_description
1 polymer ?
#
loop_
_entity_poly.entity_id
_entity_poly.type
_entity_poly.pdbx_seq_one_letter_code
_entity_poly.pdbx_strand_id
1 'polypeptide(L)'
;MKVLKGLIYLIFFFLISLPIITHAASNWTVQEIKELKAIYSNPDDIEIIDLEFQTENHGCLIAKASNGLTYVYRTSDGGKNWSQVFTPLVLMKYKDIVFDETGNFGLILYDETRVISGWPDFQTVLIQGVKVTTNGGTNWTSRPFPGNHGYIWGVEARWPSYIWAVGEISTILYSSNYGQNWNPITSPVTNKTFWDIYVDPDDMVYGGGWGVIFGSSRLYASDAQYGGNWNDVSANIPWMDTVDFVMSNGVGIRDNSGQTGTIYYSGYPPGGGVWPWTGATLPEALVPSDVDMVTTWQGWVAGRNAFGKIEGKIYKTVNYGQTWSIDLEADDLLILFPNWTGSSTLNTISMVNASVGYAAGDGYYLFKYRPCSLPMGHVDYCRDCGPCLSGQGDCDGDVQCQAGLTCAQDVGAQYGMPWNYDVCEQPPGNCSVFQPGPDWCRDCGPCAEGEGDCDSDAECEAGLICAEAGLICAQDVGANYGWPAGRDVCEQPPGNCSVFQPGPDWCRDCGPCAEGEGDCDGDNECEAGLICAQDVGANYGWPVGRDVCEQPPTGCDVFQPGPDWCRDCGPCAEGEGDCDGDNECEAGLICAQDVGANYGWPAGRDVCEQPGGPGDCILDSKFGLGSIRVTEFLYTDRTYNFTGSGSSLRLAIGYTYFLTAGHHKYPIG
;
A
#
# COMPACT_ATOMS: atom_id res chain seq x y z
N MET A 1 -1.68 -37.83 19.43
CA MET A 1 -2.57 -36.81 18.80
C MET A 1 -2.70 -35.49 19.56
N LYS A 2 -2.53 -35.41 20.90
CA LYS A 2 -2.51 -34.11 21.61
C LYS A 2 -1.15 -33.38 21.61
N VAL A 3 -0.06 -34.05 21.23
CA VAL A 3 1.28 -33.44 21.10
C VAL A 3 1.51 -32.80 19.72
N LEU A 4 0.77 -33.23 18.68
CA LEU A 4 0.90 -32.69 17.32
C LEU A 4 0.19 -31.32 17.15
N LYS A 5 -0.87 -31.05 17.93
CA LYS A 5 -1.59 -29.76 17.89
C LYS A 5 -0.84 -28.63 18.61
N GLY A 6 0.06 -28.94 19.54
CA GLY A 6 0.89 -27.95 20.24
C GLY A 6 2.09 -27.46 19.40
N LEU A 7 2.64 -28.31 18.52
CA LEU A 7 3.72 -27.89 17.61
C LEU A 7 3.23 -26.98 16.48
N ILE A 8 1.99 -27.17 16.02
CA ILE A 8 1.39 -26.33 14.95
C ILE A 8 1.06 -24.92 15.47
N TYR A 9 0.67 -24.77 16.74
CA TYR A 9 0.45 -23.47 17.36
C TYR A 9 1.75 -22.70 17.68
N LEU A 10 2.87 -23.40 17.95
CA LEU A 10 4.17 -22.76 18.16
C LEU A 10 4.81 -22.25 16.85
N ILE A 11 4.47 -22.85 15.71
CA ILE A 11 4.95 -22.43 14.38
C ILE A 11 4.15 -21.22 13.86
N PHE A 12 2.87 -21.09 14.22
CA PHE A 12 2.04 -19.94 13.82
C PHE A 12 2.29 -18.67 14.65
N PHE A 13 2.73 -18.78 15.91
CA PHE A 13 2.97 -17.61 16.77
C PHE A 13 4.37 -16.98 16.64
N PHE A 14 5.29 -17.61 15.90
CA PHE A 14 6.63 -17.03 15.62
C PHE A 14 6.73 -16.34 14.24
N LEU A 15 5.63 -16.29 13.48
CA LEU A 15 5.57 -15.63 12.16
C LEU A 15 4.88 -14.26 12.17
N ILE A 16 4.48 -13.73 13.34
CA ILE A 16 3.82 -12.43 13.44
C ILE A 16 4.49 -11.59 14.53
N SER A 17 5.75 -11.24 14.29
CA SER A 17 6.38 -10.00 14.79
C SER A 17 7.73 -9.77 14.11
N LEU A 18 7.83 -10.08 12.81
CA LEU A 18 8.80 -9.36 12.01
C LEU A 18 8.19 -7.97 11.81
N PRO A 19 8.96 -6.88 12.02
CA PRO A 19 8.48 -5.58 11.61
C PRO A 19 8.11 -5.72 10.13
N ILE A 20 6.88 -5.36 9.78
CA ILE A 20 6.58 -5.03 8.40
C ILE A 20 7.52 -3.87 8.11
N ILE A 21 8.64 -4.17 7.44
CA ILE A 21 9.44 -3.14 6.81
C ILE A 21 8.51 -2.60 5.75
N THR A 22 7.85 -1.48 6.07
CA THR A 22 7.31 -0.59 5.06
C THR A 22 8.51 -0.18 4.22
N HIS A 23 8.74 -0.89 3.11
CA HIS A 23 9.85 -0.62 2.22
C HIS A 23 9.66 0.83 1.74
N ALA A 24 10.52 1.72 2.19
CA ALA A 24 10.58 3.06 1.63
C ALA A 24 10.87 2.87 0.13
N ALA A 25 10.10 3.55 -0.73
CA ALA A 25 10.33 3.50 -2.16
C ALA A 25 11.83 3.71 -2.44
N SER A 26 12.48 2.70 -3.03
CA SER A 26 13.90 2.80 -3.34
C SER A 26 14.11 3.98 -4.29
N ASN A 27 15.16 4.77 -4.04
CA ASN A 27 15.59 5.84 -4.95
C ASN A 27 16.17 5.28 -6.26
N TRP A 28 16.26 3.95 -6.38
CA TRP A 28 16.72 3.24 -7.54
C TRP A 28 15.54 2.75 -8.37
N THR A 29 15.51 3.19 -9.62
CA THR A 29 14.64 2.64 -10.66
C THR A 29 15.44 1.70 -11.54
N VAL A 30 14.77 0.87 -12.32
CA VAL A 30 15.45 -0.15 -13.12
C VAL A 30 14.77 -0.31 -14.46
N GLN A 31 15.60 -0.46 -15.50
CA GLN A 31 15.13 -0.59 -16.88
C GLN A 31 15.98 -1.62 -17.63
N GLU A 32 15.37 -2.23 -18.64
CA GLU A 32 16.09 -3.11 -19.56
C GLU A 32 16.80 -2.31 -20.65
N ILE A 33 18.04 -2.69 -20.94
CA ILE A 33 18.79 -2.26 -22.10
C ILE A 33 18.28 -3.05 -23.31
N LYS A 34 17.31 -2.45 -24.01
CA LYS A 34 16.54 -3.07 -25.10
C LYS A 34 17.44 -3.62 -26.21
N GLU A 35 18.56 -2.95 -26.48
CA GLU A 35 19.52 -3.32 -27.50
C GLU A 35 20.25 -4.62 -27.16
N LEU A 36 20.62 -4.83 -25.89
CA LEU A 36 21.21 -6.09 -25.43
C LEU A 36 20.16 -7.20 -25.35
N LYS A 37 18.97 -6.89 -24.84
CA LYS A 37 17.85 -7.84 -24.78
C LYS A 37 17.42 -8.35 -26.16
N ALA A 38 17.50 -7.50 -27.19
CA ALA A 38 17.21 -7.89 -28.57
C ALA A 38 18.20 -8.94 -29.13
N ILE A 39 19.42 -8.99 -28.57
CA ILE A 39 20.46 -9.96 -28.96
C ILE A 39 20.43 -11.19 -28.07
N TYR A 40 20.23 -11.00 -26.76
CA TYR A 40 20.26 -12.03 -25.73
C TYR A 40 18.90 -12.11 -25.04
N SER A 41 18.11 -13.13 -25.38
CA SER A 41 16.81 -13.35 -24.73
C SER A 41 16.95 -13.81 -23.28
N ASN A 42 18.01 -14.57 -22.97
CA ASN A 42 18.33 -15.01 -21.62
C ASN A 42 19.30 -14.02 -20.96
N PRO A 43 18.95 -13.38 -19.83
CA PRO A 43 19.86 -12.46 -19.16
C PRO A 43 21.14 -13.12 -18.66
N ASP A 44 21.13 -14.43 -18.35
CA ASP A 44 22.34 -15.13 -17.86
C ASP A 44 23.46 -15.25 -18.94
N ASP A 45 23.17 -14.91 -20.20
CA ASP A 45 24.13 -14.98 -21.30
C ASP A 45 24.95 -13.69 -21.51
N ILE A 46 24.70 -12.65 -20.73
CA ILE A 46 25.38 -11.36 -20.83
C ILE A 46 25.63 -10.77 -19.44
N GLU A 47 26.78 -10.17 -19.24
CA GLU A 47 27.13 -9.41 -18.03
C GLU A 47 27.62 -8.02 -18.46
N ILE A 48 27.14 -6.97 -17.79
CA ILE A 48 27.74 -5.65 -17.87
C ILE A 48 28.89 -5.66 -16.87
N ILE A 49 30.11 -5.49 -17.39
CA ILE A 49 31.34 -5.60 -16.61
C ILE A 49 31.86 -4.24 -16.18
N ASP A 50 31.45 -3.18 -16.87
CA ASP A 50 31.89 -1.82 -16.62
C ASP A 50 30.89 -0.81 -17.19
N LEU A 51 30.70 0.29 -16.48
CA LEU A 51 29.74 1.35 -16.78
C LEU A 51 30.28 2.67 -16.26
N GLU A 52 30.26 3.69 -17.11
CA GLU A 52 30.64 5.03 -16.68
C GLU A 52 29.67 6.08 -17.23
N PHE A 53 29.18 6.93 -16.33
CA PHE A 53 28.35 8.10 -16.64
C PHE A 53 29.03 9.39 -16.21
N GLN A 54 29.35 10.24 -17.19
CA GLN A 54 30.03 11.51 -16.96
C GLN A 54 29.03 12.64 -16.70
N THR A 55 27.80 12.49 -17.19
CA THR A 55 26.69 13.41 -16.96
C THR A 55 25.41 12.61 -16.77
N GLU A 56 24.32 13.27 -16.38
CA GLU A 56 23.01 12.61 -16.27
C GLU A 56 22.52 12.00 -17.60
N ASN A 57 23.03 12.48 -18.74
CA ASN A 57 22.57 12.08 -20.07
C ASN A 57 23.61 11.26 -20.85
N HIS A 58 24.89 11.50 -20.64
CA HIS A 58 25.98 10.83 -21.36
C HIS A 58 26.61 9.75 -20.49
N GLY A 59 26.68 8.55 -21.06
CA GLY A 59 27.33 7.41 -20.43
C GLY A 59 27.68 6.34 -21.45
N CYS A 60 28.40 5.34 -20.98
CA CYS A 60 28.91 4.24 -21.78
C CYS A 60 29.01 2.98 -20.95
N LEU A 61 28.98 1.82 -21.61
CA LEU A 61 29.12 0.53 -20.94
C LEU A 61 29.91 -0.45 -21.79
N ILE A 62 30.49 -1.43 -21.10
CA ILE A 62 31.03 -2.65 -21.69
C ILE A 62 30.20 -3.83 -21.18
N ALA A 63 29.72 -4.64 -22.12
CA ALA A 63 29.05 -5.90 -21.80
C ALA A 63 29.79 -7.09 -22.42
N LYS A 64 29.94 -8.16 -21.66
CA LYS A 64 30.60 -9.41 -22.05
C LYS A 64 29.59 -10.54 -22.10
N ALA A 65 29.54 -11.23 -23.23
CA ALA A 65 28.64 -12.34 -23.43
C ALA A 65 29.28 -13.69 -23.11
N SER A 66 28.45 -14.67 -22.76
CA SER A 66 28.85 -16.06 -22.48
C SER A 66 29.58 -16.72 -23.66
N ASN A 67 29.28 -16.31 -24.89
CA ASN A 67 29.97 -16.72 -26.11
C ASN A 67 31.35 -16.05 -26.33
N GLY A 68 31.76 -15.19 -25.40
CA GLY A 68 33.02 -14.46 -25.41
C GLY A 68 33.00 -13.15 -26.19
N LEU A 69 31.91 -12.76 -26.86
CA LEU A 69 31.85 -11.44 -27.50
C LEU A 69 31.82 -10.32 -26.45
N THR A 70 32.42 -9.18 -26.79
CA THR A 70 32.32 -7.96 -25.98
C THR A 70 31.65 -6.87 -26.79
N TYR A 71 30.70 -6.19 -26.16
CA TYR A 71 29.92 -5.10 -26.71
C TYR A 71 30.30 -3.82 -26.00
N VAL A 72 30.37 -2.74 -26.76
CA VAL A 72 30.58 -1.40 -26.22
C VAL A 72 29.42 -0.55 -26.69
N TYR A 73 28.72 0.07 -25.76
CA TYR A 73 27.58 0.93 -26.02
C TYR A 73 27.79 2.31 -25.42
N ARG A 74 27.13 3.30 -26.01
CA ARG A 74 27.04 4.68 -25.51
C ARG A 74 25.60 5.14 -25.48
N THR A 75 25.29 6.05 -24.57
CA THR A 75 24.02 6.76 -24.47
C THR A 75 24.25 8.27 -24.43
N SER A 76 23.25 9.03 -24.88
CA SER A 76 23.21 10.49 -24.77
C SER A 76 21.88 10.98 -24.19
N ASP A 77 21.09 10.09 -23.61
CA ASP A 77 19.77 10.36 -23.04
C ASP A 77 19.55 9.70 -21.67
N GLY A 78 20.63 9.41 -20.96
CA GLY A 78 20.61 8.90 -19.59
C GLY A 78 20.24 7.42 -19.53
N GLY A 79 20.67 6.67 -20.54
CA GLY A 79 20.48 5.23 -20.66
C GLY A 79 19.14 4.79 -21.25
N LYS A 80 18.33 5.72 -21.79
CA LYS A 80 17.02 5.36 -22.38
C LYS A 80 17.18 4.65 -23.72
N ASN A 81 18.17 5.06 -24.51
CA ASN A 81 18.56 4.40 -25.76
C ASN A 81 20.08 4.25 -25.80
N TRP A 82 20.55 3.15 -26.38
CA TRP A 82 21.97 2.83 -26.49
C TRP A 82 22.39 2.64 -27.95
N SER A 83 23.55 3.19 -28.31
CA SER A 83 24.15 3.04 -29.63
C SER A 83 25.42 2.21 -29.53
N GLN A 84 25.48 1.12 -30.29
CA GLN A 84 26.65 0.25 -30.33
C GLN A 84 27.84 0.98 -30.99
N VAL A 85 28.99 0.95 -30.33
CA VAL A 85 30.20 1.66 -30.77
C VAL A 85 31.01 0.85 -31.76
N PHE A 86 31.21 -0.45 -31.50
CA PHE A 86 31.97 -1.36 -32.35
C PHE A 86 31.17 -2.59 -32.70
N THR A 87 31.37 -3.13 -33.89
CA THR A 87 30.98 -4.51 -34.18
C THR A 87 31.78 -5.46 -33.28
N PRO A 88 31.13 -6.36 -32.51
CA PRO A 88 31.82 -7.28 -31.62
C PRO A 88 32.67 -8.27 -32.43
N LEU A 89 33.93 -8.46 -32.00
CA LEU A 89 34.86 -9.40 -32.64
C LEU A 89 35.37 -10.38 -31.58
N VAL A 90 35.39 -11.68 -31.92
CA VAL A 90 35.82 -12.74 -30.98
C VAL A 90 37.22 -12.50 -30.42
N LEU A 91 38.13 -11.96 -31.25
CA LEU A 91 39.53 -11.72 -30.89
C LEU A 91 39.76 -10.36 -30.19
N MET A 92 38.71 -9.56 -30.00
CA MET A 92 38.76 -8.28 -29.29
C MET A 92 38.03 -8.38 -27.97
N LYS A 93 38.69 -8.07 -26.86
CA LYS A 93 38.08 -7.90 -25.54
C LYS A 93 38.27 -6.46 -25.08
N TYR A 94 37.23 -5.90 -24.49
CA TYR A 94 37.28 -4.59 -23.83
C TYR A 94 37.15 -4.80 -22.33
N LYS A 95 37.88 -4.01 -21.54
CA LYS A 95 38.02 -4.23 -20.08
C LYS A 95 37.60 -3.04 -19.24
N ASP A 96 37.85 -1.84 -19.76
CA ASP A 96 37.75 -0.60 -19.02
C ASP A 96 37.41 0.53 -20.00
N ILE A 97 36.57 1.47 -19.59
CA ILE A 97 36.06 2.58 -20.40
C ILE A 97 36.09 3.89 -19.63
N VAL A 98 36.60 4.92 -20.30
CA VAL A 98 36.64 6.28 -19.74
C VAL A 98 36.15 7.29 -20.77
N PHE A 99 35.27 8.21 -20.41
CA PHE A 99 34.93 9.38 -21.22
C PHE A 99 35.08 10.69 -20.45
N ASP A 100 35.29 11.78 -21.19
CA ASP A 100 35.27 13.11 -20.59
C ASP A 100 33.85 13.65 -20.40
N GLU A 101 33.68 14.64 -19.52
CA GLU A 101 32.39 15.32 -19.27
C GLU A 101 31.74 15.87 -20.55
N THR A 102 32.53 16.20 -21.57
CA THR A 102 32.00 16.71 -22.84
C THR A 102 31.44 15.61 -23.75
N GLY A 103 31.70 14.35 -23.42
CA GLY A 103 31.39 13.17 -24.22
C GLY A 103 32.11 13.15 -25.57
N ASN A 104 33.10 14.02 -25.80
CA ASN A 104 33.85 14.09 -27.06
C ASN A 104 35.10 13.21 -27.01
N PHE A 105 35.80 13.21 -25.89
CA PHE A 105 36.94 12.36 -25.67
C PHE A 105 36.50 11.06 -24.98
N GLY A 106 37.05 9.95 -25.44
CA GLY A 106 36.79 8.65 -24.83
C GLY A 106 37.94 7.68 -25.08
N LEU A 107 38.07 6.74 -24.16
CA LEU A 107 39.13 5.77 -24.04
C LEU A 107 38.52 4.40 -23.77
N ILE A 108 39.02 3.37 -24.43
CA ILE A 108 38.63 1.99 -24.14
C ILE A 108 39.88 1.12 -24.11
N LEU A 109 40.15 0.47 -22.98
CA LEU A 109 41.20 -0.53 -22.86
C LEU A 109 40.80 -1.79 -23.62
N TYR A 110 41.71 -2.30 -24.46
CA TYR A 110 41.45 -3.49 -25.26
C TYR A 110 42.59 -4.51 -25.24
N ASP A 111 42.18 -5.77 -25.39
CA ASP A 111 43.02 -6.92 -25.71
C ASP A 111 42.66 -7.41 -27.11
N GLU A 112 43.64 -7.48 -28.00
CA GLU A 112 43.49 -8.00 -29.36
C GLU A 112 44.40 -9.20 -29.57
N THR A 113 43.82 -10.38 -29.82
CA THR A 113 44.59 -11.56 -30.25
C THR A 113 44.79 -11.50 -31.77
N ARG A 114 46.03 -11.25 -32.22
CA ARG A 114 46.37 -11.26 -33.66
C ARG A 114 47.06 -12.55 -34.06
N VAL A 115 46.61 -13.13 -35.17
CA VAL A 115 47.31 -14.25 -35.82
C VAL A 115 48.47 -13.69 -36.64
N ILE A 116 49.69 -14.10 -36.34
CA ILE A 116 50.92 -13.58 -36.98
C ILE A 116 51.62 -14.61 -37.88
N SER A 117 51.21 -15.89 -37.82
CA SER A 117 51.66 -16.93 -38.75
C SER A 117 50.53 -17.91 -39.06
N GLY A 118 50.58 -18.49 -40.27
CA GLY A 118 49.64 -19.49 -40.74
C GLY A 118 50.18 -20.92 -40.63
N TRP A 119 49.39 -21.88 -41.15
CA TRP A 119 49.70 -23.32 -41.13
C TRP A 119 51.11 -23.65 -41.69
N PRO A 120 51.86 -24.61 -41.10
CA PRO A 120 51.44 -25.53 -40.02
C PRO A 120 51.49 -24.93 -38.61
N ASP A 121 52.23 -23.84 -38.41
CA ASP A 121 52.51 -23.29 -37.09
C ASP A 121 51.72 -21.98 -36.89
N PHE A 122 50.48 -22.11 -36.43
CA PHE A 122 49.66 -20.95 -36.05
C PHE A 122 50.22 -20.31 -34.77
N GLN A 123 50.75 -19.10 -34.90
CA GLN A 123 51.16 -18.27 -33.77
C GLN A 123 50.21 -17.08 -33.63
N THR A 124 49.88 -16.78 -32.39
CA THR A 124 49.12 -15.58 -32.03
C THR A 124 49.96 -14.70 -31.13
N VAL A 125 49.71 -13.40 -31.19
CA VAL A 125 50.26 -12.41 -30.27
C VAL A 125 49.10 -11.65 -29.65
N LEU A 126 49.20 -11.42 -28.35
CA LEU A 126 48.31 -10.50 -27.65
C LEU A 126 48.83 -9.08 -27.82
N ILE A 127 47.99 -8.19 -28.34
CA ILE A 127 48.26 -6.76 -28.39
C ILE A 127 47.31 -6.09 -27.42
N GLN A 128 47.86 -5.36 -26.45
CA GLN A 128 47.06 -4.47 -25.61
C GLN A 128 47.27 -3.02 -26.01
N GLY A 129 46.26 -2.20 -25.75
CA GLY A 129 46.33 -0.78 -25.98
C GLY A 129 45.03 -0.12 -25.58
N VAL A 130 44.91 1.14 -25.98
CA VAL A 130 43.67 1.89 -25.84
C VAL A 130 43.11 2.26 -27.20
N LYS A 131 41.80 2.23 -27.36
CA LYS A 131 41.12 2.93 -28.45
C LYS A 131 40.77 4.32 -27.96
N VAL A 132 41.13 5.34 -28.75
CA VAL A 132 40.86 6.74 -28.42
C VAL A 132 39.90 7.36 -29.41
N THR A 133 38.92 8.11 -28.92
CA THR A 133 38.07 9.00 -29.70
C THR A 133 38.23 10.44 -29.24
N THR A 134 38.03 11.39 -30.15
CA THR A 134 38.00 12.84 -29.87
C THR A 134 36.79 13.50 -30.53
N ASN A 135 35.82 12.70 -30.98
CA ASN A 135 34.60 13.14 -31.67
C ASN A 135 33.38 12.35 -31.18
N GLY A 136 33.37 12.08 -29.89
CA GLY A 136 32.32 11.39 -29.17
C GLY A 136 32.02 10.02 -29.75
N GLY A 137 33.05 9.21 -29.95
CA GLY A 137 32.92 7.83 -30.37
C GLY A 137 32.51 7.61 -31.82
N THR A 138 32.44 8.66 -32.64
CA THR A 138 32.15 8.51 -34.09
C THR A 138 33.30 7.82 -34.81
N ASN A 139 34.54 8.15 -34.44
CA ASN A 139 35.75 7.49 -34.92
C ASN A 139 36.66 7.11 -33.75
N TRP A 140 37.33 5.98 -33.88
CA TRP A 140 38.26 5.47 -32.88
C TRP A 140 39.61 5.11 -33.51
N THR A 141 40.69 5.47 -32.82
CA THR A 141 42.05 5.14 -33.22
C THR A 141 42.70 4.22 -32.19
N SER A 142 43.22 3.08 -32.62
CA SER A 142 43.99 2.18 -31.74
C SER A 142 45.38 2.75 -31.43
N ARG A 143 45.75 2.70 -30.16
CA ARG A 143 47.00 3.18 -29.57
C ARG A 143 47.62 2.06 -28.71
N PRO A 144 48.45 1.17 -29.30
CA PRO A 144 49.03 0.05 -28.58
C PRO A 144 50.06 0.52 -27.55
N PHE A 145 50.17 -0.22 -26.44
CA PHE A 145 51.20 0.02 -25.43
C PHE A 145 52.57 -0.46 -25.93
N PRO A 146 53.67 0.24 -25.58
CA PRO A 146 55.01 -0.16 -25.98
C PRO A 146 55.64 -1.15 -24.99
N GLY A 147 56.50 -2.03 -25.51
CA GLY A 147 57.39 -2.86 -24.69
C GLY A 147 56.71 -4.01 -23.95
N ASN A 148 57.38 -4.52 -22.92
CA ASN A 148 56.85 -5.58 -22.06
C ASN A 148 56.23 -4.96 -20.81
N HIS A 149 54.91 -5.01 -20.71
CA HIS A 149 54.13 -4.35 -19.66
C HIS A 149 53.26 -5.34 -18.84
N GLY A 150 53.33 -6.64 -19.12
CA GLY A 150 52.37 -7.61 -18.58
C GLY A 150 50.93 -7.30 -19.03
N TYR A 151 49.92 -7.83 -18.33
CA TYR A 151 48.54 -7.40 -18.57
C TYR A 151 48.27 -6.03 -17.94
N ILE A 152 47.79 -5.09 -18.74
CA ILE A 152 47.16 -3.84 -18.29
C ILE A 152 45.71 -4.14 -17.88
N TRP A 153 45.30 -3.57 -16.75
CA TRP A 153 44.00 -3.79 -16.13
C TRP A 153 43.18 -2.53 -16.01
N GLY A 154 43.80 -1.40 -15.66
CA GLY A 154 43.11 -0.11 -15.52
C GLY A 154 43.72 0.99 -16.38
N VAL A 155 42.89 1.90 -16.86
CA VAL A 155 43.25 3.11 -17.60
C VAL A 155 42.42 4.29 -17.13
N GLU A 156 43.03 5.47 -17.08
CA GLU A 156 42.33 6.68 -16.68
C GLU A 156 42.84 7.88 -17.46
N ALA A 157 41.98 8.87 -17.69
CA ALA A 157 42.33 10.06 -18.46
C ALA A 157 41.94 11.36 -17.72
N ARG A 158 42.90 12.30 -17.68
CA ARG A 158 42.67 13.65 -17.18
C ARG A 158 42.83 14.65 -18.30
N TRP A 159 41.74 15.27 -18.71
CA TRP A 159 41.67 16.02 -19.96
C TRP A 159 41.97 15.11 -21.18
N PRO A 160 41.61 15.52 -22.40
CA PRO A 160 41.73 14.64 -23.57
C PRO A 160 43.18 14.19 -23.87
N SER A 161 44.20 14.90 -23.38
CA SER A 161 45.60 14.64 -23.72
C SER A 161 46.34 13.74 -22.74
N TYR A 162 45.93 13.66 -21.46
CA TYR A 162 46.70 12.96 -20.42
C TYR A 162 46.03 11.64 -20.05
N ILE A 163 46.77 10.55 -20.17
CA ILE A 163 46.25 9.19 -19.96
C ILE A 163 47.27 8.41 -19.16
N TRP A 164 46.81 7.65 -18.17
CA TRP A 164 47.61 6.69 -17.43
C TRP A 164 47.07 5.29 -17.61
N ALA A 165 47.95 4.29 -17.52
CA ALA A 165 47.58 2.89 -17.58
C ALA A 165 48.41 2.10 -16.58
N VAL A 166 47.79 1.16 -15.89
CA VAL A 166 48.43 0.35 -14.85
C VAL A 166 48.17 -1.13 -15.05
N GLY A 167 49.08 -1.97 -14.55
CA GLY A 167 48.94 -3.40 -14.74
C GLY A 167 49.89 -4.24 -13.92
N GLU A 168 50.14 -5.44 -14.43
CA GLU A 168 51.06 -6.40 -13.85
C GLU A 168 52.50 -5.89 -13.83
N ILE A 169 53.37 -6.62 -13.12
CA ILE A 169 54.81 -6.37 -12.99
C ILE A 169 55.15 -4.93 -12.55
N SER A 170 54.26 -4.31 -11.79
CA SER A 170 54.31 -2.93 -11.32
C SER A 170 54.39 -1.90 -12.46
N THR A 171 53.69 -2.17 -13.56
CA THR A 171 53.64 -1.28 -14.71
C THR A 171 52.81 -0.04 -14.41
N ILE A 172 53.40 1.12 -14.71
CA ILE A 172 52.71 2.41 -14.79
C ILE A 172 53.15 3.06 -16.10
N LEU A 173 52.21 3.35 -16.99
CA LEU A 173 52.44 4.04 -18.26
C LEU A 173 51.71 5.37 -18.27
N TYR A 174 52.28 6.34 -18.98
CA TYR A 174 51.72 7.67 -19.10
C TYR A 174 51.82 8.22 -20.52
N SER A 175 50.76 8.85 -21.00
CA SER A 175 50.72 9.58 -22.27
C SER A 175 50.27 11.01 -22.05
N SER A 176 50.87 11.95 -22.79
CA SER A 176 50.51 13.37 -22.82
C SER A 176 49.91 13.81 -24.16
N ASN A 177 49.64 12.85 -25.03
CA ASN A 177 49.27 13.11 -26.42
C ASN A 177 48.27 12.08 -26.96
N TYR A 178 47.19 11.84 -26.22
CA TYR A 178 46.07 10.99 -26.67
C TYR A 178 46.51 9.53 -26.94
N GLY A 179 47.44 9.01 -26.13
CA GLY A 179 47.97 7.65 -26.27
C GLY A 179 48.89 7.47 -27.48
N GLN A 180 49.26 8.53 -28.21
CA GLN A 180 50.15 8.39 -29.37
C GLN A 180 51.54 7.91 -28.97
N ASN A 181 52.06 8.43 -27.86
CA ASN A 181 53.31 8.00 -27.24
C ASN A 181 53.06 7.71 -25.76
N TRP A 182 53.68 6.64 -25.27
CA TRP A 182 53.62 6.21 -23.88
C TRP A 182 55.02 6.23 -23.27
N ASN A 183 55.12 6.77 -22.07
CA ASN A 183 56.34 6.82 -21.27
C ASN A 183 56.14 5.96 -20.02
N PRO A 184 57.06 5.03 -19.72
CA PRO A 184 57.00 4.27 -18.48
C PRO A 184 57.35 5.17 -17.29
N ILE A 185 56.66 4.95 -16.18
CA ILE A 185 56.92 5.59 -14.89
C ILE A 185 57.51 4.53 -13.95
N THR A 186 58.55 4.90 -13.20
CA THR A 186 59.12 4.02 -12.17
C THR A 186 58.14 3.89 -11.02
N SER A 187 57.59 2.69 -10.81
CA SER A 187 56.72 2.38 -9.68
C SER A 187 57.48 2.46 -8.33
N PRO A 188 56.83 2.95 -7.26
CA PRO A 188 57.41 2.95 -5.91
C PRO A 188 57.53 1.55 -5.31
N VAL A 189 56.83 0.56 -5.87
CA VAL A 189 56.87 -0.85 -5.48
C VAL A 189 57.27 -1.75 -6.65
N THR A 190 57.64 -2.99 -6.37
CA THR A 190 58.05 -3.97 -7.39
C THR A 190 57.28 -5.29 -7.24
N ASN A 191 57.08 -5.98 -8.37
CA ASN A 191 56.42 -7.29 -8.44
C ASN A 191 54.99 -7.30 -7.86
N LYS A 192 54.20 -6.30 -8.25
CA LYS A 192 52.79 -6.13 -7.87
C LYS A 192 51.91 -5.99 -9.11
N THR A 193 50.66 -6.38 -9.00
CA THR A 193 49.65 -6.10 -10.03
C THR A 193 48.77 -4.96 -9.54
N PHE A 194 48.60 -3.97 -10.39
CA PHE A 194 47.66 -2.88 -10.20
C PHE A 194 46.44 -3.17 -11.07
N TRP A 195 45.27 -3.14 -10.45
CA TRP A 195 44.00 -3.45 -11.11
C TRP A 195 43.33 -2.19 -11.64
N ASP A 196 43.54 -1.08 -10.94
CA ASP A 196 42.73 0.11 -11.10
C ASP A 196 43.57 1.38 -10.93
N ILE A 197 43.16 2.44 -11.61
CA ILE A 197 43.79 3.76 -11.59
C ILE A 197 42.73 4.84 -11.67
N TYR A 198 42.88 5.88 -10.86
CA TYR A 198 41.92 6.96 -10.74
C TYR A 198 42.63 8.32 -10.70
N VAL A 199 42.01 9.36 -11.27
CA VAL A 199 42.49 10.74 -11.20
C VAL A 199 41.48 11.62 -10.48
N ASP A 200 41.89 12.18 -9.34
CA ASP A 200 41.00 13.03 -8.53
C ASP A 200 40.82 14.45 -9.09
N PRO A 201 39.80 15.18 -8.60
CA PRO A 201 39.56 16.57 -9.01
C PRO A 201 40.69 17.57 -8.71
N ASP A 202 41.63 17.21 -7.83
CA ASP A 202 42.82 18.02 -7.51
C ASP A 202 44.01 17.73 -8.44
N ASP A 203 43.80 16.90 -9.47
CA ASP A 203 44.79 16.41 -10.42
C ASP A 203 45.86 15.54 -9.74
N MET A 204 45.47 14.68 -8.79
CA MET A 204 46.33 13.62 -8.25
C MET A 204 45.91 12.27 -8.81
N VAL A 205 46.89 11.43 -9.14
CA VAL A 205 46.65 10.10 -9.70
C VAL A 205 46.92 9.04 -8.66
N TYR A 206 46.03 8.07 -8.54
CA TYR A 206 46.15 6.97 -7.61
C TYR A 206 46.01 5.67 -8.36
N GLY A 207 46.82 4.67 -8.02
CA GLY A 207 46.59 3.31 -8.47
C GLY A 207 46.48 2.36 -7.30
N GLY A 208 45.69 1.32 -7.50
CA GLY A 208 45.39 0.32 -6.48
C GLY A 208 45.61 -1.11 -6.98
N GLY A 209 46.08 -1.99 -6.09
CA GLY A 209 46.07 -3.44 -6.31
C GLY A 209 47.03 -4.21 -5.41
N TRP A 210 46.66 -5.45 -5.07
CA TRP A 210 47.49 -6.39 -4.28
C TRP A 210 48.02 -5.81 -2.95
N GLY A 211 47.17 -5.00 -2.30
CA GLY A 211 47.45 -4.36 -1.00
C GLY A 211 48.41 -3.17 -1.10
N VAL A 212 48.56 -2.61 -2.31
CA VAL A 212 49.29 -1.37 -2.53
C VAL A 212 48.31 -0.33 -3.05
N ILE A 213 48.41 0.86 -2.47
CA ILE A 213 47.90 2.10 -3.02
C ILE A 213 49.11 2.99 -3.19
N PHE A 214 49.25 3.57 -4.37
CA PHE A 214 50.30 4.50 -4.68
C PHE A 214 49.68 5.76 -5.27
N GLY A 215 50.20 6.93 -4.86
CA GLY A 215 49.68 8.23 -5.28
C GLY A 215 50.78 9.09 -5.88
N SER A 216 50.44 9.90 -6.88
CA SER A 216 51.31 10.95 -7.39
C SER A 216 51.33 12.16 -6.44
N SER A 217 52.36 13.00 -6.53
CA SER A 217 52.22 14.40 -6.12
C SER A 217 51.20 15.13 -7.01
N ARG A 218 50.60 16.22 -6.52
CA ARG A 218 49.70 17.08 -7.30
C ARG A 218 50.32 17.44 -8.66
N LEU A 219 49.59 17.18 -9.74
CA LEU A 219 50.06 17.46 -11.09
C LEU A 219 49.87 18.95 -11.39
N TYR A 220 50.96 19.67 -11.66
CA TYR A 220 50.86 21.06 -12.14
C TYR A 220 50.98 21.10 -13.65
N ALA A 221 50.18 21.96 -14.30
CA ALA A 221 50.19 22.04 -15.74
C ALA A 221 51.52 22.49 -16.36
N SER A 222 52.38 23.11 -15.55
CA SER A 222 53.73 23.55 -15.90
C SER A 222 54.79 22.46 -15.82
N ASP A 223 54.50 21.31 -15.20
CA ASP A 223 55.48 20.27 -14.99
C ASP A 223 55.61 19.40 -16.25
N ALA A 224 56.78 19.43 -16.87
CA ALA A 224 57.15 18.48 -17.93
C ALA A 224 57.15 17.00 -17.45
N GLN A 225 56.81 16.77 -16.18
CA GLN A 225 56.68 15.49 -15.50
C GLN A 225 55.27 15.31 -14.91
N TYR A 226 54.23 15.41 -15.74
CA TYR A 226 52.91 14.84 -15.42
C TYR A 226 52.94 13.32 -15.13
N GLY A 227 54.12 12.69 -15.26
CA GLY A 227 54.40 11.37 -14.73
C GLY A 227 54.74 11.32 -13.23
N GLY A 228 54.84 12.46 -12.53
CA GLY A 228 54.96 12.61 -11.07
C GLY A 228 56.08 11.86 -10.36
N ASN A 229 56.35 12.22 -9.10
CA ASN A 229 56.94 11.27 -8.16
C ASN A 229 55.79 10.50 -7.52
N TRP A 230 55.83 9.17 -7.61
CA TRP A 230 54.83 8.30 -7.02
C TRP A 230 55.34 7.76 -5.69
N ASN A 231 54.47 7.78 -4.69
CA ASN A 231 54.78 7.29 -3.36
C ASN A 231 53.83 6.15 -3.02
N ASP A 232 54.37 5.13 -2.35
CA ASP A 232 53.56 4.11 -1.70
C ASP A 232 52.86 4.74 -0.48
N VAL A 233 51.52 4.72 -0.48
CA VAL A 233 50.68 5.28 0.58
C VAL A 233 49.92 4.19 1.37
N SER A 234 50.29 2.92 1.20
CA SER A 234 49.53 1.74 1.62
C SER A 234 49.68 1.27 3.07
N ALA A 235 50.12 2.11 4.03
CA ALA A 235 50.45 1.60 5.39
C ALA A 235 49.30 0.76 5.99
N ASN A 236 49.64 -0.51 6.27
CA ASN A 236 48.79 -1.49 6.96
C ASN A 236 47.49 -1.88 6.24
N ILE A 237 47.45 -1.81 4.91
CA ILE A 237 46.29 -2.29 4.14
C ILE A 237 46.49 -3.78 3.77
N PRO A 238 45.49 -4.65 4.02
CA PRO A 238 45.36 -5.95 3.36
C PRO A 238 45.13 -5.81 1.85
N TRP A 239 45.03 -6.92 1.12
CA TRP A 239 44.83 -6.87 -0.33
C TRP A 239 43.55 -6.11 -0.72
N MET A 240 43.57 -5.41 -1.86
CA MET A 240 42.45 -4.61 -2.39
C MET A 240 42.25 -4.91 -3.87
N ASP A 241 41.00 -4.82 -4.31
CA ASP A 241 40.56 -5.18 -5.67
C ASP A 241 40.23 -3.95 -6.53
N THR A 242 39.61 -2.92 -5.94
CA THR A 242 39.32 -1.62 -6.59
C THR A 242 39.48 -0.47 -5.58
N VAL A 243 39.71 0.75 -6.10
CA VAL A 243 39.91 1.98 -5.32
C VAL A 243 39.22 3.16 -6.00
N ASP A 244 38.67 4.07 -5.20
CA ASP A 244 38.09 5.33 -5.68
C ASP A 244 38.48 6.49 -4.73
N PHE A 245 38.65 7.70 -5.26
CA PHE A 245 39.16 8.85 -4.51
C PHE A 245 38.37 10.13 -4.79
N VAL A 246 38.22 10.99 -3.78
CA VAL A 246 37.65 12.34 -3.96
C VAL A 246 38.50 13.36 -3.22
N MET A 247 39.06 14.36 -3.92
CA MET A 247 39.77 15.50 -3.28
C MET A 247 40.76 15.06 -2.19
N SER A 248 41.63 14.08 -2.48
CA SER A 248 42.59 13.43 -1.56
C SER A 248 42.04 12.48 -0.48
N ASN A 249 40.75 12.22 -0.49
CA ASN A 249 40.08 11.29 0.39
C ASN A 249 39.81 9.97 -0.38
N GLY A 250 40.52 8.89 -0.03
CA GLY A 250 40.38 7.59 -0.68
C GLY A 250 39.44 6.63 0.04
N VAL A 251 38.65 5.92 -0.75
CA VAL A 251 37.95 4.71 -0.36
C VAL A 251 38.48 3.57 -1.23
N GLY A 252 38.55 2.36 -0.70
CA GLY A 252 38.73 1.23 -1.57
C GLY A 252 38.28 -0.07 -0.95
N ILE A 253 38.11 -1.04 -1.83
CA ILE A 253 37.42 -2.26 -1.52
C ILE A 253 38.40 -3.42 -1.41
N ARG A 254 38.11 -4.29 -0.45
CA ARG A 254 38.62 -5.66 -0.42
C ARG A 254 37.47 -6.65 -0.58
N ASP A 255 37.49 -7.40 -1.68
CA ASP A 255 36.75 -8.64 -1.87
C ASP A 255 37.37 -9.70 -0.96
N ASN A 256 36.60 -10.12 0.06
CA ASN A 256 36.92 -11.29 0.85
C ASN A 256 36.13 -12.46 0.28
N SER A 257 36.57 -13.05 -0.84
CA SER A 257 35.73 -13.99 -1.59
C SER A 257 35.11 -15.07 -0.71
N GLY A 258 33.77 -15.12 -0.69
CA GLY A 258 33.00 -16.02 0.17
C GLY A 258 32.79 -15.55 1.62
N GLN A 259 33.05 -14.27 1.92
CA GLN A 259 32.80 -13.58 3.18
C GLN A 259 32.39 -12.12 2.93
N THR A 260 31.91 -11.43 3.96
CA THR A 260 31.68 -9.98 3.89
C THR A 260 32.99 -9.25 3.54
N GLY A 261 32.96 -8.47 2.46
CA GLY A 261 34.05 -7.59 2.07
C GLY A 261 34.32 -6.49 3.10
N THR A 262 35.49 -5.87 2.98
CA THR A 262 35.87 -4.76 3.87
C THR A 262 36.08 -3.52 3.03
N ILE A 263 35.50 -2.41 3.45
CA ILE A 263 35.75 -1.11 2.84
C ILE A 263 36.82 -0.42 3.67
N TYR A 264 37.87 0.05 3.03
CA TYR A 264 38.90 0.86 3.66
C TYR A 264 38.66 2.31 3.27
N TYR A 265 38.66 3.21 4.25
CA TYR A 265 38.61 4.65 4.01
C TYR A 265 39.83 5.31 4.65
N SER A 266 40.32 6.39 4.03
CA SER A 266 41.44 7.14 4.57
C SER A 266 41.48 8.58 4.10
N GLY A 267 41.63 9.53 5.01
CA GLY A 267 41.84 10.94 4.63
C GLY A 267 43.31 11.28 4.42
N TYR A 268 43.59 12.21 3.52
CA TYR A 268 44.96 12.68 3.26
C TYR A 268 45.63 13.18 4.55
N PRO A 269 46.78 12.61 4.95
CA PRO A 269 47.49 13.06 6.13
C PRO A 269 48.04 14.47 5.91
N PRO A 270 47.92 15.38 6.90
CA PRO A 270 48.55 16.70 6.82
C PRO A 270 50.07 16.53 6.68
N GLY A 271 50.60 16.69 5.47
CA GLY A 271 52.04 16.60 5.18
C GLY A 271 52.48 15.57 4.13
N GLY A 272 51.57 14.88 3.44
CA GLY A 272 51.93 13.99 2.32
C GLY A 272 52.69 12.72 2.72
N GLY A 273 52.48 12.25 3.95
CA GLY A 273 53.01 10.99 4.47
C GLY A 273 52.11 9.79 4.13
N VAL A 274 52.35 8.66 4.80
CA VAL A 274 51.55 7.45 4.61
C VAL A 274 50.14 7.62 5.21
N TRP A 275 49.13 7.17 4.49
CA TRP A 275 47.73 7.37 4.83
C TRP A 275 47.27 6.37 5.90
N PRO A 276 46.51 6.81 6.93
CA PRO A 276 45.93 5.90 7.92
C PRO A 276 44.65 5.28 7.37
N TRP A 277 44.71 4.05 6.87
CA TRP A 277 43.54 3.33 6.38
C TRP A 277 42.79 2.64 7.51
N THR A 278 41.48 2.86 7.57
CA THR A 278 40.61 2.23 8.55
C THR A 278 39.60 1.34 7.84
N GLY A 279 39.48 0.09 8.30
CA GLY A 279 38.51 -0.85 7.77
C GLY A 279 37.13 -0.62 8.40
N ALA A 280 36.13 -0.40 7.55
CA ALA A 280 34.71 -0.46 7.87
C ALA A 280 34.15 -1.79 7.37
N THR A 281 33.41 -2.48 8.24
CA THR A 281 32.68 -3.70 7.88
C THR A 281 31.30 -3.33 7.37
N LEU A 282 30.89 -3.94 6.26
CA LEU A 282 29.54 -3.77 5.74
C LEU A 282 28.51 -4.46 6.66
N PRO A 283 27.29 -3.89 6.83
CA PRO A 283 26.27 -4.41 7.74
C PRO A 283 25.86 -5.87 7.50
N GLU A 284 25.96 -6.36 6.27
CA GLU A 284 25.62 -7.73 5.88
C GLU A 284 26.67 -8.36 4.96
N ALA A 285 26.44 -9.61 4.57
CA ALA A 285 27.22 -10.39 3.63
C ALA A 285 27.20 -9.80 2.21
N LEU A 286 27.92 -8.69 1.98
CA LEU A 286 28.22 -8.19 0.64
C LEU A 286 29.65 -8.55 0.27
N VAL A 287 29.84 -9.05 -0.94
CA VAL A 287 31.10 -9.00 -1.66
C VAL A 287 31.05 -7.79 -2.60
N PRO A 288 31.63 -6.65 -2.19
CA PRO A 288 31.67 -5.43 -2.99
C PRO A 288 32.45 -5.66 -4.30
N SER A 289 31.93 -5.12 -5.40
CA SER A 289 32.54 -5.22 -6.73
C SER A 289 33.03 -3.86 -7.22
N ASP A 290 32.33 -2.78 -6.88
CA ASP A 290 32.67 -1.43 -7.32
C ASP A 290 32.19 -0.37 -6.30
N VAL A 291 32.88 0.78 -6.24
CA VAL A 291 32.62 1.90 -5.33
C VAL A 291 32.76 3.22 -6.06
N ASP A 292 31.84 4.14 -5.80
CA ASP A 292 31.92 5.50 -6.33
C ASP A 292 31.50 6.52 -5.26
N MET A 293 32.44 7.40 -4.95
CA MET A 293 32.34 8.52 -4.03
C MET A 293 32.15 9.81 -4.83
N VAL A 294 31.02 10.48 -4.61
CA VAL A 294 30.71 11.76 -5.28
C VAL A 294 31.15 12.98 -4.49
N THR A 295 31.43 12.80 -3.19
CA THR A 295 31.94 13.85 -2.30
C THR A 295 32.89 13.24 -1.27
N THR A 296 33.57 14.08 -0.50
CA THR A 296 34.41 13.65 0.64
C THR A 296 33.63 13.01 1.79
N TRP A 297 32.30 12.87 1.72
CA TRP A 297 31.49 12.29 2.79
C TRP A 297 30.37 11.35 2.30
N GLN A 298 29.98 11.42 1.03
CA GLN A 298 28.90 10.62 0.46
C GLN A 298 29.39 9.79 -0.72
N GLY A 299 28.95 8.54 -0.79
CA GLY A 299 29.24 7.62 -1.89
C GLY A 299 28.43 6.33 -1.77
N TRP A 300 28.62 5.45 -2.75
CA TRP A 300 27.91 4.19 -2.89
C TRP A 300 28.85 3.05 -3.21
N VAL A 301 28.46 1.85 -2.82
CA VAL A 301 29.15 0.61 -3.14
C VAL A 301 28.13 -0.39 -3.65
N ALA A 302 28.44 -1.02 -4.78
CA ALA A 302 27.64 -2.08 -5.35
C ALA A 302 28.39 -3.41 -5.26
N GLY A 303 27.64 -4.50 -5.17
CA GLY A 303 28.24 -5.83 -5.15
C GLY A 303 27.22 -6.95 -5.12
N ARG A 304 27.72 -8.14 -4.80
CA ARG A 304 26.97 -9.40 -4.77
C ARG A 304 26.85 -9.96 -3.35
N ASN A 305 25.78 -10.66 -3.04
CA ASN A 305 25.65 -11.34 -1.75
C ASN A 305 26.77 -12.39 -1.53
N ALA A 306 27.35 -12.44 -0.33
CA ALA A 306 28.44 -13.35 0.03
C ALA A 306 27.96 -14.77 0.36
N PHE A 307 26.67 -14.97 0.68
CA PHE A 307 26.12 -16.29 1.03
C PHE A 307 24.72 -16.50 0.41
N GLY A 308 24.61 -17.40 -0.57
CA GLY A 308 23.32 -17.80 -1.14
C GLY A 308 23.06 -17.26 -2.55
N LYS A 309 21.78 -17.19 -2.95
CA LYS A 309 21.33 -16.85 -4.30
C LYS A 309 21.90 -15.48 -4.73
N ILE A 310 22.19 -15.35 -6.02
CA ILE A 310 23.00 -14.29 -6.63
C ILE A 310 22.22 -12.96 -6.66
N GLU A 311 22.30 -12.22 -5.56
CA GLU A 311 21.55 -10.97 -5.40
C GLU A 311 22.50 -9.78 -5.33
N GLY A 312 22.27 -8.79 -6.20
CA GLY A 312 22.94 -7.51 -6.19
C GLY A 312 22.42 -6.61 -5.06
N LYS A 313 23.32 -5.90 -4.38
CA LYS A 313 22.97 -4.92 -3.35
C LYS A 313 23.77 -3.63 -3.53
N ILE A 314 23.16 -2.53 -3.10
CA ILE A 314 23.82 -1.23 -3.05
C ILE A 314 23.77 -0.69 -1.63
N TYR A 315 24.92 -0.29 -1.10
CA TYR A 315 25.00 0.45 0.15
C TYR A 315 25.41 1.89 -0.12
N LYS A 316 24.96 2.78 0.76
CA LYS A 316 25.29 4.20 0.75
C LYS A 316 26.04 4.58 2.02
N THR A 317 27.02 5.45 1.89
CA THR A 317 27.65 6.15 3.02
C THR A 317 27.30 7.64 2.98
N VAL A 318 27.21 8.24 4.16
CA VAL A 318 27.05 9.70 4.37
C VAL A 318 28.05 10.22 5.39
N ASN A 319 29.08 9.43 5.70
CA ASN A 319 30.13 9.77 6.65
C ASN A 319 31.49 9.24 6.20
N TYR A 320 31.78 9.37 4.91
CA TYR A 320 33.10 9.10 4.34
C TYR A 320 33.52 7.62 4.43
N GLY A 321 32.59 6.71 4.20
CA GLY A 321 32.86 5.28 4.21
C GLY A 321 33.06 4.68 5.61
N GLN A 322 32.88 5.47 6.69
CA GLN A 322 32.97 4.98 8.07
C GLN A 322 31.85 3.99 8.40
N THR A 323 30.63 4.30 7.95
CA THR A 323 29.47 3.42 8.07
C THR A 323 28.69 3.39 6.76
N TRP A 324 28.01 2.29 6.53
CA TRP A 324 27.25 2.01 5.33
C TRP A 324 25.85 1.56 5.73
N SER A 325 24.84 2.07 5.04
CA SER A 325 23.44 1.65 5.18
C SER A 325 22.94 1.13 3.84
N ILE A 326 22.00 0.20 3.87
CA ILE A 326 21.44 -0.35 2.65
C ILE A 326 20.62 0.74 1.94
N ASP A 327 20.84 0.88 0.63
CA ASP A 327 20.13 1.82 -0.26
C ASP A 327 19.31 1.10 -1.33
N LEU A 328 19.65 -0.17 -1.63
CA LEU A 328 18.86 -1.08 -2.47
C LEU A 328 19.02 -2.53 -1.97
N GLU A 329 17.89 -3.23 -1.78
CA GLU A 329 17.83 -4.66 -1.43
C GLU A 329 17.26 -5.53 -2.56
N ALA A 330 17.54 -6.83 -2.50
CA ALA A 330 17.10 -7.81 -3.48
C ALA A 330 15.57 -7.98 -3.54
N ASP A 331 14.89 -7.77 -2.42
CA ASP A 331 13.43 -7.84 -2.33
C ASP A 331 12.76 -6.71 -3.14
N ASP A 332 13.42 -5.55 -3.27
CA ASP A 332 12.97 -4.47 -4.17
C ASP A 332 13.01 -4.93 -5.64
N LEU A 333 13.94 -5.83 -6.01
CA LEU A 333 14.09 -6.31 -7.38
C LEU A 333 13.08 -7.38 -7.79
N LEU A 334 12.57 -8.15 -6.83
CA LEU A 334 11.49 -9.11 -7.05
C LEU A 334 10.14 -8.43 -7.32
N ILE A 335 9.89 -7.29 -6.66
CA ILE A 335 8.67 -6.50 -6.82
C ILE A 335 8.68 -5.76 -8.17
N LEU A 336 9.84 -5.24 -8.58
CA LEU A 336 9.99 -4.47 -9.82
C LEU A 336 10.01 -5.34 -11.09
N PHE A 337 10.31 -6.65 -10.97
CA PHE A 337 10.37 -7.57 -12.11
C PHE A 337 9.77 -8.96 -11.82
N PRO A 338 8.47 -9.17 -12.10
CA PRO A 338 7.81 -10.45 -11.87
C PRO A 338 8.38 -11.63 -12.69
N ASN A 339 9.10 -11.33 -13.78
CA ASN A 339 9.75 -12.31 -14.66
C ASN A 339 11.26 -12.48 -14.39
N TRP A 340 11.79 -11.82 -13.36
CA TRP A 340 13.20 -11.94 -12.96
C TRP A 340 13.47 -13.31 -12.35
N THR A 341 14.42 -14.05 -12.93
CA THR A 341 14.77 -15.40 -12.48
C THR A 341 15.69 -15.41 -11.24
N GLY A 342 16.02 -14.23 -10.70
CA GLY A 342 16.64 -14.06 -9.38
C GLY A 342 18.16 -14.23 -9.35
N SER A 343 18.87 -13.70 -10.33
CA SER A 343 20.33 -13.78 -10.38
C SER A 343 20.94 -12.60 -11.12
N SER A 344 21.00 -11.42 -10.49
CA SER A 344 21.81 -10.32 -11.02
C SER A 344 22.72 -9.78 -9.95
N THR A 345 24.01 -10.13 -10.01
CA THR A 345 25.03 -9.36 -9.29
C THR A 345 25.09 -7.93 -9.83
N LEU A 346 25.61 -7.01 -9.02
CA LEU A 346 26.04 -5.70 -9.50
C LEU A 346 27.56 -5.70 -9.56
N ASN A 347 28.08 -5.50 -10.76
CA ASN A 347 29.51 -5.51 -11.06
C ASN A 347 30.10 -4.10 -11.05
N THR A 348 29.28 -3.08 -11.33
CA THR A 348 29.73 -1.70 -11.51
C THR A 348 28.70 -0.69 -11.01
N ILE A 349 29.19 0.44 -10.50
CA ILE A 349 28.39 1.60 -10.08
C ILE A 349 29.10 2.89 -10.53
N SER A 350 28.34 3.80 -11.13
CA SER A 350 28.84 5.10 -11.56
C SER A 350 27.84 6.20 -11.17
N MET A 351 28.30 7.11 -10.32
CA MET A 351 27.53 8.16 -9.69
C MET A 351 27.95 9.51 -10.28
N VAL A 352 27.06 10.10 -11.08
CA VAL A 352 27.29 11.43 -11.67
C VAL A 352 27.38 12.50 -10.58
N ASN A 353 26.52 12.40 -9.56
CA ASN A 353 26.51 13.28 -8.40
C ASN A 353 25.65 12.67 -7.27
N ALA A 354 25.47 13.42 -6.18
CA ALA A 354 24.69 12.99 -5.02
C ALA A 354 23.20 12.69 -5.29
N SER A 355 22.68 13.04 -6.47
CA SER A 355 21.27 12.89 -6.88
C SER A 355 21.09 12.12 -8.20
N VAL A 356 22.16 11.69 -8.86
CA VAL A 356 22.07 10.94 -10.12
C VAL A 356 23.19 9.91 -10.14
N GLY A 357 22.83 8.66 -10.41
CA GLY A 357 23.80 7.59 -10.57
C GLY A 357 23.20 6.37 -11.23
N TYR A 358 24.06 5.40 -11.52
CA TYR A 358 23.71 4.23 -12.29
C TYR A 358 24.49 3.01 -11.77
N ALA A 359 23.89 1.83 -11.84
CA ALA A 359 24.56 0.58 -11.50
C ALA A 359 24.13 -0.53 -12.48
N ALA A 360 25.01 -1.50 -12.67
CA ALA A 360 24.76 -2.62 -13.57
C ALA A 360 25.60 -3.85 -13.19
N GLY A 361 25.25 -4.99 -13.75
CA GLY A 361 26.00 -6.24 -13.55
C GLY A 361 25.46 -7.34 -14.44
N ASP A 362 25.12 -8.50 -13.89
CA ASP A 362 24.63 -9.61 -14.73
C ASP A 362 23.29 -9.26 -15.39
N GLY A 363 23.13 -9.72 -16.64
CA GLY A 363 22.01 -9.40 -17.48
C GLY A 363 22.16 -8.07 -18.21
N TYR A 364 21.02 -7.61 -18.73
CA TYR A 364 20.91 -6.39 -19.52
C TYR A 364 20.09 -5.33 -18.75
N TYR A 365 20.25 -5.27 -17.43
CA TYR A 365 19.50 -4.35 -16.57
C TYR A 365 20.37 -3.15 -16.19
N LEU A 366 19.80 -1.95 -16.31
CA LEU A 366 20.39 -0.71 -15.83
C LEU A 366 19.58 -0.20 -14.64
N PHE A 367 20.25 -0.06 -13.52
CA PHE A 367 19.71 0.54 -12.31
C PHE A 367 20.06 2.02 -12.35
N LYS A 368 19.11 2.88 -12.03
CA LYS A 368 19.25 4.33 -12.08
C LYS A 368 18.83 4.94 -10.75
N TYR A 369 19.79 5.54 -10.07
CA TYR A 369 19.58 6.34 -8.87
C TYR A 369 19.07 7.72 -9.24
N ARG A 370 17.93 8.08 -8.65
CA ARG A 370 17.42 9.44 -8.65
C ARG A 370 16.62 9.64 -7.37
N PRO A 371 17.21 10.19 -6.31
CA PRO A 371 16.48 10.40 -5.08
C PRO A 371 15.48 11.52 -5.32
N CYS A 372 14.30 11.36 -4.73
CA CYS A 372 13.28 12.37 -4.90
C CYS A 372 13.71 13.67 -4.20
N SER A 373 13.81 14.75 -4.98
CA SER A 373 14.14 16.09 -4.47
C SER A 373 12.90 16.86 -3.99
N LEU A 374 11.71 16.27 -4.17
CA LEU A 374 10.42 16.86 -3.85
C LEU A 374 9.79 16.13 -2.64
N PRO A 375 9.09 16.85 -1.74
CA PRO A 375 8.30 16.20 -0.70
C PRO A 375 7.13 15.42 -1.32
N MET A 376 6.70 14.32 -0.69
CA MET A 376 5.46 13.62 -1.09
C MET A 376 4.29 14.60 -1.10
N GLY A 377 3.50 14.61 -2.20
CA GLY A 377 2.49 15.63 -2.44
C GLY A 377 3.08 16.96 -2.97
N HIS A 378 4.14 16.92 -3.75
CA HIS A 378 4.48 18.02 -4.64
C HIS A 378 3.71 17.86 -5.95
N VAL A 379 3.26 18.96 -6.56
CA VAL A 379 2.53 18.98 -7.86
C VAL A 379 3.31 18.37 -9.03
N ASP A 380 4.58 18.08 -8.82
CA ASP A 380 5.49 17.53 -9.84
C ASP A 380 6.13 16.22 -9.37
N TYR A 381 5.61 15.63 -8.29
CA TYR A 381 6.24 14.51 -7.60
C TYR A 381 6.39 13.29 -8.52
N CYS A 382 5.33 12.84 -9.20
CA CYS A 382 5.45 11.68 -10.09
C CYS A 382 6.16 12.00 -11.40
N ARG A 383 6.12 13.25 -11.85
CA ARG A 383 6.92 13.71 -13.00
C ARG A 383 8.42 13.63 -12.73
N ASP A 384 8.85 14.12 -11.57
CA ASP A 384 10.28 14.34 -11.27
C ASP A 384 10.89 13.23 -10.39
N CYS A 385 10.06 12.49 -9.67
CA CYS A 385 10.43 11.39 -8.77
C CYS A 385 9.81 10.02 -9.12
N GLY A 386 8.98 9.95 -10.16
CA GLY A 386 8.35 8.69 -10.59
C GLY A 386 9.29 7.72 -11.33
N PRO A 387 8.77 6.55 -11.75
CA PRO A 387 7.37 6.18 -11.74
C PRO A 387 6.80 5.96 -10.33
N CYS A 388 5.69 6.61 -10.03
CA CYS A 388 5.03 6.58 -8.72
C CYS A 388 4.39 5.23 -8.42
N LEU A 389 4.47 4.82 -7.15
CA LEU A 389 3.77 3.66 -6.60
C LEU A 389 2.27 3.94 -6.42
N SER A 390 1.50 2.88 -6.15
CA SER A 390 0.10 3.01 -5.74
C SER A 390 -0.02 3.93 -4.52
N GLY A 391 -0.92 4.91 -4.58
CA GLY A 391 -1.12 5.90 -3.52
C GLY A 391 -0.13 7.07 -3.52
N GLN A 392 0.70 7.23 -4.55
CA GLN A 392 1.61 8.36 -4.72
C GLN A 392 1.16 9.33 -5.81
N GLY A 393 1.30 10.63 -5.54
CA GLY A 393 0.94 11.75 -6.41
C GLY A 393 1.85 12.95 -6.15
N ASP A 394 1.87 13.99 -6.97
CA ASP A 394 0.95 14.29 -8.07
C ASP A 394 1.40 13.68 -9.42
N CYS A 395 0.52 12.98 -10.16
CA CYS A 395 0.80 12.42 -11.48
C CYS A 395 0.06 13.16 -12.61
N ASP A 396 0.73 13.48 -13.73
CA ASP A 396 0.07 14.14 -14.87
C ASP A 396 -0.53 13.13 -15.89
N GLY A 397 -0.32 11.82 -15.68
CA GLY A 397 -0.81 10.76 -16.55
C GLY A 397 -0.14 9.41 -16.30
N ASP A 398 -0.73 8.33 -16.84
CA ASP A 398 -0.37 6.92 -16.54
C ASP A 398 1.12 6.59 -16.74
N VAL A 399 1.80 7.29 -17.66
CA VAL A 399 3.23 7.09 -17.94
C VAL A 399 4.12 7.43 -16.74
N GLN A 400 3.62 8.23 -15.80
CA GLN A 400 4.30 8.60 -14.58
C GLN A 400 4.03 7.63 -13.43
N CYS A 401 3.21 6.60 -13.65
CA CYS A 401 2.93 5.55 -12.69
C CYS A 401 3.72 4.28 -13.00
N GLN A 402 3.95 3.43 -11.99
CA GLN A 402 4.54 2.12 -12.24
C GLN A 402 3.71 1.30 -13.22
N ALA A 403 4.39 0.39 -13.94
CA ALA A 403 3.75 -0.46 -14.93
C ALA A 403 2.59 -1.24 -14.30
N GLY A 404 1.38 -1.08 -14.88
CA GLY A 404 0.16 -1.70 -14.37
C GLY A 404 -0.70 -0.79 -13.50
N LEU A 405 -0.29 0.46 -13.23
CA LEU A 405 -1.07 1.50 -12.56
C LEU A 405 -1.62 2.53 -13.56
N THR A 406 -2.69 3.23 -13.17
CA THR A 406 -3.28 4.38 -13.86
C THR A 406 -3.22 5.61 -12.97
N CYS A 407 -3.10 6.79 -13.57
CA CYS A 407 -3.11 8.05 -12.85
C CYS A 407 -4.57 8.49 -12.62
N ALA A 408 -5.07 8.27 -11.40
CA ALA A 408 -6.40 8.66 -10.98
C ALA A 408 -6.43 10.17 -10.67
N GLN A 409 -7.47 10.86 -11.15
CA GLN A 409 -7.54 12.32 -11.10
C GLN A 409 -8.24 12.83 -9.84
N ASP A 410 -7.71 13.90 -9.24
CA ASP A 410 -8.31 14.60 -8.08
C ASP A 410 -8.66 13.69 -6.87
N VAL A 411 -7.88 12.62 -6.67
CA VAL A 411 -8.06 11.63 -5.58
C VAL A 411 -7.15 11.90 -4.38
N GLY A 412 -6.30 12.92 -4.43
CA GLY A 412 -5.26 13.18 -3.43
C GLY A 412 -5.76 13.29 -1.97
N ALA A 413 -7.00 13.72 -1.75
CA ALA A 413 -7.59 13.77 -0.41
C ALA A 413 -7.63 12.41 0.29
N GLN A 414 -7.79 11.32 -0.46
CA GLN A 414 -7.82 9.95 0.06
C GLN A 414 -6.45 9.51 0.61
N TYR A 415 -5.38 10.13 0.14
CA TYR A 415 -3.99 9.81 0.49
C TYR A 415 -3.34 10.86 1.40
N GLY A 416 -4.15 11.74 2.01
CA GLY A 416 -3.65 12.82 2.87
C GLY A 416 -2.92 13.93 2.12
N MET A 417 -3.17 14.05 0.81
CA MET A 417 -2.66 15.10 -0.08
C MET A 417 -3.77 16.14 -0.37
N PRO A 418 -3.45 17.31 -0.96
CA PRO A 418 -4.46 18.21 -1.50
C PRO A 418 -5.47 17.48 -2.40
N TRP A 419 -6.75 17.89 -2.33
CA TRP A 419 -7.86 17.23 -3.02
C TRP A 419 -7.71 17.22 -4.55
N ASN A 420 -6.98 18.18 -5.10
CA ASN A 420 -6.82 18.37 -6.55
C ASN A 420 -5.57 17.68 -7.12
N TYR A 421 -4.99 16.74 -6.36
CA TYR A 421 -3.82 16.00 -6.82
C TYR A 421 -4.25 14.67 -7.39
N ASP A 422 -3.55 14.29 -8.44
CA ASP A 422 -3.72 13.04 -9.13
C ASP A 422 -2.77 11.99 -8.50
N VAL A 423 -3.24 10.77 -8.33
CA VAL A 423 -2.50 9.72 -7.62
C VAL A 423 -2.46 8.45 -8.48
N CYS A 424 -1.29 7.81 -8.53
CA CYS A 424 -1.15 6.52 -9.19
C CYS A 424 -1.91 5.45 -8.41
N GLU A 425 -2.83 4.76 -9.07
CA GLU A 425 -3.69 3.73 -8.49
C GLU A 425 -3.76 2.51 -9.41
N GLN A 426 -4.29 1.39 -8.91
CA GLN A 426 -4.58 0.26 -9.77
C GLN A 426 -5.70 0.62 -10.77
N PRO A 427 -5.69 0.09 -12.00
CA PRO A 427 -6.77 0.26 -12.94
C PRO A 427 -8.09 -0.24 -12.32
N PRO A 428 -9.23 0.43 -12.57
CA PRO A 428 -10.52 0.00 -12.06
C PRO A 428 -10.78 -1.48 -12.36
N GLY A 429 -11.08 -2.29 -11.33
CA GLY A 429 -11.46 -3.70 -11.46
C GLY A 429 -10.41 -4.78 -11.10
N ASN A 430 -9.29 -4.44 -10.45
CA ASN A 430 -8.33 -5.46 -9.96
C ASN A 430 -7.98 -5.23 -8.47
N CYS A 431 -8.92 -5.58 -7.59
CA CYS A 431 -8.91 -5.15 -6.19
C CYS A 431 -8.10 -6.14 -5.32
N SER A 432 -6.86 -5.75 -4.97
CA SER A 432 -6.10 -6.40 -3.90
C SER A 432 -5.51 -5.33 -2.98
N VAL A 433 -6.03 -5.25 -1.75
CA VAL A 433 -5.60 -4.45 -0.59
C VAL A 433 -6.33 -3.11 -0.35
N PHE A 434 -7.39 -3.20 0.46
CA PHE A 434 -7.74 -2.39 1.64
C PHE A 434 -7.45 -0.87 1.63
N GLN A 435 -8.32 -0.08 1.02
CA GLN A 435 -9.16 0.95 1.70
C GLN A 435 -10.37 1.26 0.80
N PRO A 436 -11.61 0.89 1.17
CA PRO A 436 -12.80 1.24 0.39
C PRO A 436 -13.10 2.75 0.53
N GLY A 437 -13.05 3.47 -0.59
CA GLY A 437 -13.48 4.87 -0.74
C GLY A 437 -14.94 5.01 -1.19
N PRO A 438 -15.45 6.25 -1.37
CA PRO A 438 -16.88 6.59 -1.53
C PRO A 438 -17.63 5.95 -2.71
N ASP A 439 -16.93 5.31 -3.65
CA ASP A 439 -17.51 4.70 -4.84
C ASP A 439 -17.10 3.21 -5.01
N TRP A 440 -16.74 2.56 -3.90
CA TRP A 440 -16.10 1.25 -3.91
C TRP A 440 -16.91 0.18 -4.67
N CYS A 441 -18.23 0.14 -4.52
CA CYS A 441 -19.04 -0.89 -5.19
C CYS A 441 -19.23 -0.61 -6.69
N ARG A 442 -19.10 0.65 -7.12
CA ARG A 442 -19.02 1.00 -8.54
C ARG A 442 -17.69 0.57 -9.17
N ASP A 443 -16.59 0.72 -8.43
CA ASP A 443 -15.23 0.56 -8.97
C ASP A 443 -14.68 -0.87 -8.81
N CYS A 444 -15.13 -1.59 -7.77
CA CYS A 444 -14.71 -2.95 -7.41
C CYS A 444 -15.86 -3.98 -7.38
N GLY A 445 -17.11 -3.57 -7.60
CA GLY A 445 -18.26 -4.45 -7.45
C GLY A 445 -18.54 -5.38 -8.64
N PRO A 446 -19.66 -6.13 -8.58
CA PRO A 446 -20.72 -6.00 -7.59
C PRO A 446 -20.27 -6.38 -6.17
N CYS A 447 -20.60 -5.55 -5.19
CA CYS A 447 -20.31 -5.76 -3.77
C CYS A 447 -21.16 -6.89 -3.19
N ALA A 448 -20.53 -7.71 -2.35
CA ALA A 448 -21.23 -8.75 -1.60
C ALA A 448 -21.98 -8.16 -0.39
N GLU A 449 -22.81 -8.98 0.25
CA GLU A 449 -23.55 -8.60 1.45
C GLU A 449 -22.62 -8.13 2.58
N GLY A 450 -22.84 -6.91 3.09
CA GLY A 450 -22.03 -6.26 4.11
C GLY A 450 -20.82 -5.45 3.59
N GLU A 451 -20.59 -5.45 2.27
CA GLU A 451 -19.61 -4.59 1.59
C GLU A 451 -20.28 -3.29 1.14
N GLY A 452 -19.53 -2.18 1.09
CA GLY A 452 -20.16 -0.86 1.01
C GLY A 452 -19.38 0.20 0.25
N ASP A 453 -19.98 1.40 0.24
CA ASP A 453 -19.95 2.45 -0.77
C ASP A 453 -20.56 2.04 -2.11
N CYS A 454 -21.82 1.60 -2.05
CA CYS A 454 -22.70 1.50 -3.21
C CYS A 454 -23.47 2.80 -3.42
N ASP A 455 -23.66 3.20 -4.68
CA ASP A 455 -24.52 4.33 -5.06
C ASP A 455 -25.90 3.86 -5.54
N SER A 456 -26.04 2.57 -5.90
CA SER A 456 -27.28 1.98 -6.42
C SER A 456 -27.34 0.46 -6.28
N ASP A 457 -28.56 -0.11 -6.29
CA ASP A 457 -28.77 -1.58 -6.25
C ASP A 457 -28.04 -2.34 -7.38
N ALA A 458 -27.69 -1.65 -8.47
CA ALA A 458 -26.96 -2.24 -9.59
C ALA A 458 -25.49 -2.57 -9.26
N GLU A 459 -24.97 -2.02 -8.17
CA GLU A 459 -23.60 -2.20 -7.69
C GLU A 459 -23.49 -3.32 -6.64
N CYS A 460 -24.60 -3.99 -6.33
CA CYS A 460 -24.64 -5.11 -5.40
C CYS A 460 -24.85 -6.45 -6.13
N GLU A 461 -24.36 -7.56 -5.56
CA GLU A 461 -24.45 -8.89 -6.18
C GLU A 461 -25.91 -9.33 -6.42
N ALA A 462 -26.17 -9.87 -7.62
CA ALA A 462 -27.47 -10.43 -7.98
C ALA A 462 -27.64 -11.85 -7.40
N GLY A 463 -28.79 -12.13 -6.78
CA GLY A 463 -29.07 -13.41 -6.11
C GLY A 463 -29.02 -14.63 -7.05
N LEU A 464 -28.21 -15.63 -6.69
CA LEU A 464 -28.15 -16.95 -7.33
C LEU A 464 -28.88 -17.99 -6.48
N ILE A 465 -30.23 -18.02 -6.52
CA ILE A 465 -31.14 -19.19 -6.39
C ILE A 465 -32.60 -18.67 -6.28
N CYS A 466 -33.54 -19.49 -6.75
CA CYS A 466 -34.91 -19.13 -7.14
C CYS A 466 -35.74 -18.30 -6.14
N ALA A 467 -36.18 -17.14 -6.63
CA ALA A 467 -37.37 -16.36 -6.26
C ALA A 467 -37.24 -15.24 -5.21
N GLU A 468 -36.24 -14.36 -5.28
CA GLU A 468 -36.21 -13.10 -4.50
C GLU A 468 -35.31 -12.04 -5.17
N ALA A 469 -35.52 -10.77 -4.85
CA ALA A 469 -34.77 -9.63 -5.38
C ALA A 469 -33.27 -9.73 -5.04
N GLY A 470 -32.39 -9.15 -5.88
CA GLY A 470 -30.95 -9.05 -5.58
C GLY A 470 -30.68 -8.18 -4.34
N LEU A 471 -29.42 -8.14 -3.91
CA LEU A 471 -28.98 -7.22 -2.84
C LEU A 471 -29.37 -5.77 -3.20
N ILE A 472 -29.78 -4.99 -2.19
CA ILE A 472 -30.09 -3.57 -2.33
C ILE A 472 -28.94 -2.72 -1.76
N CYS A 473 -28.82 -1.51 -2.27
CA CYS A 473 -27.92 -0.54 -1.67
C CYS A 473 -28.63 0.20 -0.54
N ALA A 474 -28.34 -0.18 0.70
CA ALA A 474 -28.91 0.46 1.87
C ALA A 474 -28.09 1.66 2.32
N GLN A 475 -28.78 2.79 2.54
CA GLN A 475 -28.14 4.06 2.80
C GLN A 475 -27.81 4.25 4.28
N ASP A 476 -26.62 4.77 4.58
CA ASP A 476 -26.16 5.12 5.93
C ASP A 476 -26.29 3.98 6.97
N VAL A 477 -26.14 2.72 6.55
CA VAL A 477 -26.23 1.54 7.42
C VAL A 477 -24.87 1.02 7.88
N GLY A 478 -23.78 1.67 7.49
CA GLY A 478 -22.40 1.21 7.70
C GLY A 478 -22.07 0.82 9.13
N ALA A 479 -22.65 1.48 10.13
CA ALA A 479 -22.44 1.17 11.54
C ALA A 479 -22.81 -0.29 11.91
N ASN A 480 -23.79 -0.89 11.21
CA ASN A 480 -24.23 -2.27 11.45
C ASN A 480 -23.19 -3.30 11.01
N TYR A 481 -22.30 -2.92 10.10
CA TYR A 481 -21.28 -3.79 9.49
C TYR A 481 -19.84 -3.41 9.92
N GLY A 482 -19.71 -2.55 10.94
CA GLY A 482 -18.41 -2.10 11.44
C GLY A 482 -17.76 -0.97 10.62
N TRP A 483 -18.53 -0.31 9.75
CA TRP A 483 -18.12 0.85 8.96
C TRP A 483 -18.56 2.17 9.62
N PRO A 484 -18.07 3.34 9.14
CA PRO A 484 -18.63 4.64 9.52
C PRO A 484 -20.14 4.71 9.28
N ALA A 485 -20.88 5.41 10.15
CA ALA A 485 -22.34 5.42 10.12
C ALA A 485 -22.93 5.96 8.80
N GLY A 486 -22.26 6.88 8.12
CA GLY A 486 -22.73 7.44 6.85
C GLY A 486 -22.27 6.67 5.61
N ARG A 487 -21.99 5.37 5.73
CA ARG A 487 -21.59 4.52 4.60
C ARG A 487 -22.78 3.70 4.13
N ASP A 488 -23.00 3.68 2.82
CA ASP A 488 -23.98 2.84 2.15
C ASP A 488 -23.42 1.41 2.02
N VAL A 489 -24.25 0.39 2.20
CA VAL A 489 -23.81 -1.02 2.21
C VAL A 489 -24.77 -1.87 1.40
N CYS A 490 -24.24 -2.80 0.61
CA CYS A 490 -25.02 -3.82 -0.06
C CYS A 490 -25.55 -4.81 0.97
N GLU A 491 -26.85 -4.85 1.18
CA GLU A 491 -27.50 -5.78 2.09
C GLU A 491 -28.72 -6.43 1.44
N GLN A 492 -29.22 -7.51 2.04
CA GLN A 492 -30.45 -8.12 1.55
C GLN A 492 -31.60 -7.10 1.64
N PRO A 493 -32.55 -7.12 0.69
CA PRO A 493 -33.78 -6.36 0.86
C PRO A 493 -34.41 -6.73 2.21
N PRO A 494 -34.98 -5.77 2.96
CA PRO A 494 -35.60 -6.06 4.24
C PRO A 494 -36.59 -7.23 4.11
N GLY A 495 -36.23 -8.35 4.76
CA GLY A 495 -37.06 -9.55 4.89
C GLY A 495 -36.50 -10.89 4.39
N ASN A 496 -35.18 -11.10 4.33
CA ASN A 496 -34.61 -12.45 4.07
C ASN A 496 -33.74 -12.97 5.24
N CYS A 497 -34.18 -14.07 5.83
CA CYS A 497 -33.86 -14.42 7.23
C CYS A 497 -32.83 -15.55 7.32
N SER A 498 -31.54 -15.20 7.43
CA SER A 498 -30.49 -16.16 7.78
C SER A 498 -29.42 -15.59 8.72
N VAL A 499 -29.75 -15.58 10.02
CA VAL A 499 -28.86 -15.71 11.20
C VAL A 499 -27.63 -14.80 11.30
N PHE A 500 -27.72 -13.69 12.07
CA PHE A 500 -27.11 -13.51 13.41
C PHE A 500 -27.18 -12.04 13.88
N GLN A 501 -28.38 -11.57 14.24
CA GLN A 501 -28.75 -10.76 15.41
C GLN A 501 -30.13 -10.16 15.13
N PRO A 502 -31.21 -10.65 15.77
CA PRO A 502 -32.54 -10.13 15.51
C PRO A 502 -32.68 -8.73 16.11
N GLY A 503 -32.92 -7.72 15.28
CA GLY A 503 -33.20 -6.33 15.66
C GLY A 503 -34.62 -6.13 16.21
N PRO A 504 -35.02 -4.86 16.46
CA PRO A 504 -36.28 -4.51 17.13
C PRO A 504 -37.57 -4.86 16.35
N ASP A 505 -37.46 -5.09 15.04
CA ASP A 505 -38.62 -5.31 14.17
C ASP A 505 -38.57 -6.70 13.51
N TRP A 506 -37.92 -7.66 14.17
CA TRP A 506 -37.57 -8.95 13.56
C TRP A 506 -38.80 -9.75 13.11
N CYS A 507 -39.90 -9.75 13.84
CA CYS A 507 -41.08 -10.52 13.46
C CYS A 507 -41.87 -9.84 12.33
N ARG A 508 -41.78 -8.51 12.20
CA ARG A 508 -42.29 -7.80 11.02
C ARG A 508 -41.50 -8.15 9.76
N ASP A 509 -40.18 -8.14 9.88
CA ASP A 509 -39.29 -8.28 8.73
C ASP A 509 -39.10 -9.76 8.36
N CYS A 510 -39.10 -10.66 9.34
CA CYS A 510 -38.76 -12.07 9.20
C CYS A 510 -39.83 -13.08 9.65
N GLY A 511 -40.99 -12.60 10.08
CA GLY A 511 -42.07 -13.45 10.59
C GLY A 511 -43.00 -14.04 9.52
N PRO A 512 -44.09 -14.67 9.95
CA PRO A 512 -44.59 -14.70 11.33
C PRO A 512 -43.68 -15.50 12.28
N CYS A 513 -43.39 -14.93 13.45
CA CYS A 513 -42.53 -15.54 14.49
C CYS A 513 -43.25 -16.68 15.23
N ALA A 514 -42.50 -17.74 15.55
CA ALA A 514 -43.02 -18.87 16.33
C ALA A 514 -43.01 -18.59 17.85
N GLU A 515 -43.62 -19.47 18.63
CA GLU A 515 -43.68 -19.35 20.10
C GLU A 515 -42.26 -19.29 20.72
N GLY A 516 -41.97 -18.21 21.44
CA GLY A 516 -40.66 -17.93 22.05
C GLY A 516 -39.70 -17.10 21.16
N GLU A 517 -40.13 -16.69 19.97
CA GLU A 517 -39.37 -15.84 19.05
C GLU A 517 -39.84 -14.38 19.10
N GLY A 518 -38.91 -13.45 18.88
CA GLY A 518 -39.09 -12.00 18.99
C GLY A 518 -37.98 -11.28 18.23
N ASP A 519 -38.08 -10.01 17.88
CA ASP A 519 -38.90 -8.93 18.45
C ASP A 519 -40.16 -8.66 17.60
N CYS A 520 -41.36 -8.69 18.19
CA CYS A 520 -42.64 -8.44 17.49
C CYS A 520 -43.24 -7.11 17.92
N ASP A 521 -43.83 -6.35 17.00
CA ASP A 521 -44.52 -5.09 17.30
C ASP A 521 -46.05 -5.27 17.46
N GLY A 522 -46.58 -6.44 17.09
CA GLY A 522 -48.02 -6.75 17.19
C GLY A 522 -48.38 -8.20 16.85
N ASP A 523 -49.57 -8.64 17.24
CA ASP A 523 -50.04 -10.03 17.08
C ASP A 523 -50.03 -10.54 15.63
N ASN A 524 -50.17 -9.64 14.66
CA ASN A 524 -50.13 -9.95 13.24
C ASN A 524 -48.74 -10.36 12.73
N GLU A 525 -47.71 -10.22 13.57
CA GLU A 525 -46.32 -10.61 13.31
C GLU A 525 -45.98 -11.98 13.91
N CYS A 526 -46.93 -12.60 14.63
CA CYS A 526 -46.79 -13.92 15.20
C CYS A 526 -47.51 -15.00 14.38
N GLU A 527 -47.08 -16.26 14.52
CA GLU A 527 -47.79 -17.39 13.93
C GLU A 527 -49.25 -17.44 14.40
N ALA A 528 -50.15 -17.88 13.52
CA ALA A 528 -51.58 -17.84 13.76
C ALA A 528 -51.97 -18.54 15.08
N GLY A 529 -52.54 -17.77 16.01
CA GLY A 529 -52.98 -18.25 17.32
C GLY A 529 -52.05 -17.86 18.49
N LEU A 530 -50.96 -17.15 18.22
CA LEU A 530 -50.07 -16.53 19.21
C LEU A 530 -50.40 -15.03 19.38
N ILE A 531 -49.98 -14.44 20.51
CA ILE A 531 -50.00 -12.99 20.75
C ILE A 531 -48.56 -12.48 20.89
N CYS A 532 -48.35 -11.21 20.58
CA CYS A 532 -47.08 -10.54 20.81
C CYS A 532 -47.01 -10.03 22.26
N ALA A 533 -46.34 -10.76 23.14
CA ALA A 533 -46.21 -10.38 24.53
C ALA A 533 -45.05 -9.41 24.74
N GLN A 534 -45.37 -8.28 25.36
CA GLN A 534 -44.46 -7.16 25.50
C GLN A 534 -43.42 -7.39 26.62
N ASP A 535 -42.16 -7.06 26.36
CA ASP A 535 -41.02 -7.09 27.29
C ASP A 535 -40.70 -8.46 27.95
N VAL A 536 -41.28 -9.57 27.47
CA VAL A 536 -41.13 -10.90 28.10
C VAL A 536 -39.85 -11.65 27.70
N GLY A 537 -38.99 -11.06 26.87
CA GLY A 537 -37.79 -11.68 26.30
C GLY A 537 -36.87 -12.40 27.30
N ALA A 538 -36.77 -11.90 28.53
CA ALA A 538 -35.94 -12.51 29.57
C ALA A 538 -36.38 -13.95 29.92
N ASN A 539 -37.66 -14.30 29.75
CA ASN A 539 -38.18 -15.65 30.01
C ASN A 539 -37.68 -16.69 29.00
N TYR A 540 -37.27 -16.22 27.81
CA TYR A 540 -36.85 -17.04 26.67
C TYR A 540 -35.34 -16.93 26.38
N GLY A 541 -34.59 -16.25 27.27
CA GLY A 541 -33.14 -16.08 27.13
C GLY A 541 -32.71 -14.88 26.28
N TRP A 542 -33.63 -13.97 25.97
CA TRP A 542 -33.38 -12.72 25.25
C TRP A 542 -33.07 -11.55 26.19
N PRO A 543 -32.55 -10.41 25.68
CA PRO A 543 -32.43 -9.18 26.46
C PRO A 543 -33.75 -8.74 27.11
N VAL A 544 -33.64 -8.04 28.23
CA VAL A 544 -34.80 -7.48 28.95
C VAL A 544 -35.44 -6.39 28.08
N GLY A 545 -36.76 -6.45 27.90
CA GLY A 545 -37.50 -5.49 27.08
C GLY A 545 -37.60 -5.85 25.60
N ARG A 546 -37.47 -7.15 25.27
CA ARG A 546 -37.80 -7.69 23.94
C ARG A 546 -39.20 -8.28 23.97
N ASP A 547 -39.96 -8.02 22.92
CA ASP A 547 -41.29 -8.58 22.72
C ASP A 547 -41.19 -9.97 22.09
N VAL A 548 -42.04 -10.90 22.51
CA VAL A 548 -41.95 -12.31 22.10
C VAL A 548 -43.33 -12.85 21.79
N CYS A 549 -43.46 -13.56 20.67
CA CYS A 549 -44.66 -14.29 20.33
C CYS A 549 -44.86 -15.46 21.32
N GLU A 550 -45.95 -15.46 22.07
CA GLU A 550 -46.29 -16.54 22.99
C GLU A 550 -47.74 -16.98 22.84
N GLN A 551 -48.08 -18.14 23.41
CA GLN A 551 -49.48 -18.55 23.46
C GLN A 551 -50.28 -17.50 24.25
N PRO A 552 -51.48 -17.13 23.79
CA PRO A 552 -52.38 -16.33 24.60
C PRO A 552 -52.54 -17.03 25.95
N PRO A 553 -52.43 -16.30 27.08
CA PRO A 553 -52.46 -16.90 28.40
C PRO A 553 -53.62 -17.89 28.51
N THR A 554 -53.34 -19.17 28.79
CA THR A 554 -54.39 -20.13 29.12
C THR A 554 -54.96 -19.74 30.48
N GLY A 555 -55.92 -18.82 30.50
CA GLY A 555 -56.49 -18.32 31.75
C GLY A 555 -57.17 -16.96 31.70
N CYS A 556 -58.04 -16.67 30.73
CA CYS A 556 -59.00 -15.55 30.84
C CYS A 556 -60.13 -15.84 31.86
N ASP A 557 -59.83 -16.56 32.96
CA ASP A 557 -60.85 -17.11 33.85
C ASP A 557 -60.67 -16.75 35.33
N VAL A 558 -59.58 -16.12 35.80
CA VAL A 558 -59.48 -15.79 37.24
C VAL A 558 -58.65 -14.54 37.57
N PHE A 559 -59.37 -13.44 37.87
CA PHE A 559 -59.13 -12.46 38.95
C PHE A 559 -57.67 -12.06 39.25
N GLN A 560 -57.00 -11.32 38.36
CA GLN A 560 -56.31 -10.03 38.62
C GLN A 560 -55.85 -9.45 37.26
N PRO A 561 -56.69 -8.65 36.57
CA PRO A 561 -56.31 -8.03 35.30
C PRO A 561 -55.19 -7.00 35.50
N GLY A 562 -54.12 -7.10 34.72
CA GLY A 562 -52.94 -6.21 34.74
C GLY A 562 -53.19 -4.85 34.05
N PRO A 563 -52.12 -4.05 33.82
CA PRO A 563 -52.19 -2.70 33.25
C PRO A 563 -52.57 -2.63 31.76
N ASP A 564 -52.47 -3.75 31.04
CA ASP A 564 -52.69 -3.80 29.58
C ASP A 564 -53.76 -4.87 29.22
N TRP A 565 -54.70 -5.11 30.15
CA TRP A 565 -55.62 -6.25 30.05
C TRP A 565 -56.49 -6.24 28.79
N CYS A 566 -56.92 -5.06 28.32
CA CYS A 566 -57.75 -4.96 27.13
C CYS A 566 -56.95 -5.17 25.84
N ARG A 567 -55.65 -4.92 25.86
CA ARG A 567 -54.73 -5.34 24.79
C ARG A 567 -54.57 -6.86 24.80
N ASP A 568 -54.29 -7.45 25.97
CA ASP A 568 -53.91 -8.87 26.08
C ASP A 568 -55.10 -9.85 26.01
N CYS A 569 -56.30 -9.41 26.43
CA CYS A 569 -57.50 -10.25 26.58
C CYS A 569 -58.76 -9.66 25.94
N GLY A 570 -58.66 -8.51 25.25
CA GLY A 570 -59.80 -7.81 24.66
C GLY A 570 -60.25 -8.35 23.29
N PRO A 571 -61.13 -7.59 22.60
CA PRO A 571 -61.60 -6.25 22.96
C PRO A 571 -62.46 -6.24 24.24
N CYS A 572 -62.22 -5.26 25.11
CA CYS A 572 -62.93 -5.11 26.38
C CYS A 572 -64.36 -4.59 26.20
N ALA A 573 -65.30 -5.16 26.96
CA ALA A 573 -66.68 -4.69 27.00
C ALA A 573 -66.83 -3.40 27.86
N GLU A 574 -67.99 -2.77 27.79
CA GLU A 574 -68.30 -1.58 28.59
C GLU A 574 -68.14 -1.86 30.10
N GLY A 575 -67.27 -1.11 30.77
CA GLY A 575 -66.93 -1.28 32.18
C GLY A 575 -65.72 -2.18 32.47
N GLU A 576 -65.08 -2.72 31.43
CA GLU A 576 -63.86 -3.50 31.51
C GLU A 576 -62.63 -2.65 31.17
N GLY A 577 -61.51 -2.99 31.82
CA GLY A 577 -60.25 -2.26 31.79
C GLY A 577 -59.15 -3.20 32.26
N ASP A 578 -57.88 -2.96 31.99
CA ASP A 578 -57.23 -1.70 31.67
C ASP A 578 -57.01 -1.55 30.15
N CYS A 579 -57.47 -0.46 29.54
CA CYS A 579 -57.31 -0.17 28.10
C CYS A 579 -56.33 0.99 27.90
N ASP A 580 -55.51 0.95 26.85
CA ASP A 580 -54.60 2.06 26.51
C ASP A 580 -55.14 2.91 25.34
N GLY A 581 -56.12 2.41 24.59
CA GLY A 581 -56.70 3.11 23.44
C GLY A 581 -58.10 2.63 23.04
N ASP A 582 -58.84 3.48 22.31
CA ASP A 582 -60.21 3.17 21.83
C ASP A 582 -60.30 1.88 21.00
N ASN A 583 -59.20 1.49 20.35
CA ASN A 583 -59.08 0.27 19.54
C ASN A 583 -59.04 -1.02 20.37
N GLU A 584 -58.85 -0.94 21.69
CA GLU A 584 -58.87 -2.08 22.61
C GLU A 584 -60.26 -2.34 23.20
N CYS A 585 -61.23 -1.48 22.88
CA CYS A 585 -62.61 -1.59 23.31
C CYS A 585 -63.51 -2.19 22.22
N GLU A 586 -64.61 -2.82 22.62
CA GLU A 586 -65.64 -3.26 21.67
C GLU A 586 -66.13 -2.08 20.80
N ALA A 587 -66.45 -2.38 19.54
CA ALA A 587 -66.78 -1.38 18.53
C ALA A 587 -67.88 -0.40 19.01
N GLY A 588 -67.54 0.90 19.03
CA GLY A 588 -68.44 1.97 19.46
C GLY A 588 -68.21 2.48 20.88
N LEU A 589 -67.25 1.90 21.61
CA LEU A 589 -66.75 2.39 22.89
C LEU A 589 -65.47 3.25 22.71
N ILE A 590 -65.15 4.04 23.72
CA ILE A 590 -63.88 4.77 23.88
C ILE A 590 -63.17 4.28 25.13
N CYS A 591 -61.85 4.36 25.14
CA CYS A 591 -61.06 4.08 26.32
C CYS A 591 -61.00 5.34 27.20
N ALA A 592 -61.71 5.32 28.32
CA ALA A 592 -61.75 6.45 29.25
C ALA A 592 -60.67 6.30 30.32
N GLN A 593 -59.85 7.36 30.41
CA GLN A 593 -58.66 7.39 31.24
C GLN A 593 -58.99 7.68 32.72
N ASP A 594 -58.39 6.92 33.64
CA ASP A 594 -58.52 7.05 35.10
C ASP A 594 -59.98 7.05 35.62
N VAL A 595 -60.89 6.30 34.97
CA VAL A 595 -62.31 6.23 35.36
C VAL A 595 -62.68 4.98 36.16
N GLY A 596 -61.70 4.12 36.48
CA GLY A 596 -61.92 2.82 37.10
C GLY A 596 -62.78 2.84 38.37
N ALA A 597 -62.71 3.92 39.17
CA ALA A 597 -63.54 4.08 40.36
C ALA A 597 -65.06 4.05 40.08
N ASN A 598 -65.49 4.48 38.88
CA ASN A 598 -66.91 4.46 38.48
C ASN A 598 -67.43 3.02 38.25
N TYR A 599 -66.53 2.08 38.01
CA TYR A 599 -66.82 0.70 37.62
C TYR A 599 -66.37 -0.33 38.67
N GLY A 600 -65.93 0.14 39.84
CA GLY A 600 -65.50 -0.73 40.95
C GLY A 600 -64.03 -1.16 40.90
N TRP A 601 -63.23 -0.53 40.02
CA TRP A 601 -61.79 -0.74 39.87
C TRP A 601 -60.97 0.32 40.63
N PRO A 602 -59.64 0.15 40.77
CA PRO A 602 -58.74 1.22 41.21
C PRO A 602 -58.95 2.51 40.40
N ALA A 603 -58.79 3.67 41.04
CA ALA A 603 -59.13 4.95 40.43
C ALA A 603 -58.31 5.27 39.17
N GLY A 604 -57.05 4.84 39.10
CA GLY A 604 -56.19 5.07 37.94
C GLY A 604 -56.20 3.93 36.93
N ARG A 605 -57.33 3.23 36.80
CA ARG A 605 -57.54 2.23 35.74
C ARG A 605 -58.35 2.86 34.63
N ASP A 606 -57.94 2.59 33.40
CA ASP A 606 -58.63 3.00 32.20
C ASP A 606 -59.70 1.96 31.85
N VAL A 607 -60.86 2.42 31.39
CA VAL A 607 -62.04 1.55 31.21
C VAL A 607 -62.75 1.89 29.91
N CYS A 608 -63.15 0.86 29.16
CA CYS A 608 -63.97 1.01 27.97
C CYS A 608 -65.38 1.49 28.34
N GLU A 609 -65.80 2.65 27.83
CA GLU A 609 -67.13 3.21 28.04
C GLU A 609 -67.70 3.89 26.79
N GLN A 610 -69.00 4.20 26.77
CA GLN A 610 -69.62 4.87 25.63
C GLN A 610 -69.08 6.32 25.46
N PRO A 611 -68.94 6.82 24.21
CA PRO A 611 -68.57 8.21 23.96
C PRO A 611 -69.59 9.17 24.59
N GLY A 612 -69.22 9.82 25.70
CA GLY A 612 -70.12 10.66 26.51
C GLY A 612 -70.10 10.37 28.01
N GLY A 613 -69.37 9.34 28.45
CA GLY A 613 -69.21 8.96 29.85
C GLY A 613 -70.43 8.23 30.42
N PRO A 614 -70.41 7.83 31.71
CA PRO A 614 -71.44 6.99 32.35
C PRO A 614 -72.80 7.70 32.54
N GLY A 615 -73.02 8.79 31.82
CA GLY A 615 -74.14 9.72 31.94
C GLY A 615 -74.86 10.11 30.65
N ASP A 616 -74.46 9.65 29.46
CA ASP A 616 -75.10 10.08 28.20
C ASP A 616 -75.68 8.93 27.37
N CYS A 617 -76.62 8.17 27.96
CA CYS A 617 -77.50 7.31 27.18
C CYS A 617 -78.60 8.15 26.52
N ILE A 618 -78.43 8.50 25.25
CA ILE A 618 -79.57 8.81 24.38
C ILE A 618 -80.38 7.52 24.24
N LEU A 619 -81.48 7.43 25.00
CA LEU A 619 -82.45 6.33 25.03
C LEU A 619 -83.29 6.28 23.73
N ASP A 620 -82.67 6.24 22.56
CA ASP A 620 -83.40 6.07 21.29
C ASP A 620 -83.45 4.60 20.81
N SER A 621 -82.63 3.70 21.39
CA SER A 621 -82.52 2.33 20.87
C SER A 621 -83.16 1.22 21.72
N LYS A 622 -83.68 1.49 22.93
CA LYS A 622 -84.17 0.41 23.83
C LYS A 622 -85.66 0.36 24.17
N PHE A 623 -86.49 1.33 23.79
CA PHE A 623 -87.94 1.26 24.07
C PHE A 623 -88.79 1.77 22.90
N GLY A 624 -89.56 0.87 22.28
CA GLY A 624 -90.54 1.23 21.25
C GLY A 624 -91.64 2.15 21.77
N LEU A 625 -92.18 2.98 20.87
CA LEU A 625 -93.23 3.97 21.11
C LEU A 625 -94.39 3.43 21.96
N GLY A 626 -94.58 4.00 23.15
CA GLY A 626 -95.81 3.89 23.93
C GLY A 626 -95.67 3.20 25.29
N SER A 627 -95.58 4.02 26.33
CA SER A 627 -95.61 3.68 27.77
C SER A 627 -94.30 3.15 28.36
N ILE A 628 -93.73 3.95 29.28
CA ILE A 628 -92.74 3.46 30.25
C ILE A 628 -93.53 2.94 31.45
N ARG A 629 -93.45 1.63 31.71
CA ARG A 629 -93.80 1.07 33.02
C ARG A 629 -92.53 1.05 33.86
N VAL A 630 -92.42 1.97 34.80
CA VAL A 630 -91.36 1.94 35.81
C VAL A 630 -91.78 0.92 36.87
N THR A 631 -91.31 -0.33 36.75
CA THR A 631 -91.41 -1.29 37.86
C THR A 631 -90.15 -1.38 38.70
N GLU A 632 -89.03 -0.80 38.25
CA GLU A 632 -87.79 -0.79 39.02
C GLU A 632 -87.08 0.57 38.94
N PHE A 633 -86.62 0.99 40.12
CA PHE A 633 -85.92 2.19 40.59
C PHE A 633 -85.64 3.35 39.60
N LEU A 634 -86.26 4.50 39.87
CA LEU A 634 -85.76 5.81 39.44
C LEU A 634 -84.74 6.30 40.46
N TYR A 635 -83.59 6.77 39.99
CA TYR A 635 -82.56 7.38 40.83
C TYR A 635 -83.02 8.78 41.24
N THR A 636 -83.01 9.09 42.55
CA THR A 636 -83.60 10.31 43.12
C THR A 636 -82.80 11.59 42.86
N ASP A 637 -81.65 11.46 42.21
CA ASP A 637 -80.68 12.53 41.95
C ASP A 637 -80.62 12.96 40.47
N ARG A 638 -81.48 12.41 39.60
CA ARG A 638 -81.49 12.71 38.15
C ARG A 638 -82.70 13.52 37.69
N THR A 639 -82.51 14.28 36.60
CA THR A 639 -83.58 15.01 35.91
C THR A 639 -83.97 14.25 34.64
N TYR A 640 -85.25 13.88 34.50
CA TYR A 640 -85.76 13.12 33.35
C TYR A 640 -86.58 14.03 32.44
N ASN A 641 -86.20 14.14 31.16
CA ASN A 641 -86.93 14.93 30.16
C ASN A 641 -87.77 14.00 29.28
N PHE A 642 -89.09 14.23 29.25
CA PHE A 642 -90.02 13.48 28.40
C PHE A 642 -90.43 14.35 27.21
N THR A 643 -90.03 13.96 26.01
CA THR A 643 -90.41 14.65 24.77
C THR A 643 -91.39 13.80 23.98
N GLY A 644 -92.69 14.03 24.15
CA GLY A 644 -93.72 13.35 23.36
C GLY A 644 -95.14 13.75 23.74
N SER A 645 -95.98 14.01 22.73
CA SER A 645 -97.41 14.29 22.94
C SER A 645 -98.15 12.98 23.20
N GLY A 646 -98.74 12.82 24.41
CA GLY A 646 -99.61 11.70 24.74
C GLY A 646 -99.10 10.73 25.82
N SER A 647 -98.01 11.05 26.52
CA SER A 647 -97.44 10.19 27.56
C SER A 647 -98.13 10.33 28.91
N SER A 648 -98.52 9.23 29.54
CA SER A 648 -98.99 9.19 30.94
C SER A 648 -97.85 8.76 31.87
N LEU A 649 -97.49 9.58 32.86
CA LEU A 649 -96.52 9.25 33.91
C LEU A 649 -97.28 8.71 35.13
N ARG A 650 -96.96 7.50 35.59
CA ARG A 650 -97.48 6.95 36.85
C ARG A 650 -96.35 6.94 37.88
N LEU A 651 -96.53 7.67 38.98
CA LEU A 651 -95.56 7.82 40.07
C LEU A 651 -95.96 6.95 41.27
N ALA A 652 -94.97 6.48 42.04
CA ALA A 652 -95.21 5.65 43.21
C ALA A 652 -95.72 6.49 44.39
N ILE A 653 -96.65 5.96 45.17
CA ILE A 653 -97.26 6.70 46.29
C ILE A 653 -96.30 6.69 47.48
N GLY A 654 -96.07 7.86 48.12
CA GLY A 654 -95.27 7.99 49.35
C GLY A 654 -93.95 8.76 49.21
N TYR A 655 -93.64 9.27 48.00
CA TYR A 655 -92.47 10.10 47.73
C TYR A 655 -92.91 11.47 47.22
N THR A 656 -92.18 12.54 47.58
CA THR A 656 -92.43 13.89 47.07
C THR A 656 -91.74 14.06 45.72
N TYR A 657 -92.50 14.35 44.67
CA TYR A 657 -91.96 14.58 43.34
C TYR A 657 -92.01 16.08 42.99
N PHE A 658 -91.05 16.54 42.20
CA PHE A 658 -91.05 17.89 41.65
C PHE A 658 -91.13 17.81 40.14
N LEU A 659 -92.19 18.37 39.57
CA LEU A 659 -92.32 18.53 38.12
C LEU A 659 -91.86 19.94 37.76
N THR A 660 -90.92 20.01 36.83
CA THR A 660 -90.39 21.28 36.33
C THR A 660 -90.89 21.46 34.90
N ALA A 661 -91.67 22.51 34.66
CA ALA A 661 -92.12 22.89 33.33
C ALA A 661 -91.54 24.28 33.04
N GLY A 662 -90.47 24.34 32.26
CA GLY A 662 -89.65 25.55 32.12
C GLY A 662 -88.89 25.89 33.41
N HIS A 663 -88.76 27.18 33.74
CA HIS A 663 -87.94 27.66 34.88
C HIS A 663 -88.63 27.64 36.25
N HIS A 664 -89.82 27.03 36.37
CA HIS A 664 -90.56 26.95 37.64
C HIS A 664 -90.73 25.49 38.11
N LYS A 665 -90.45 25.24 39.40
CA LYS A 665 -90.64 23.95 40.09
C LYS A 665 -91.99 23.92 40.81
N TYR A 666 -92.78 22.87 40.56
CA TYR A 666 -94.04 22.61 41.27
C TYR A 666 -93.93 21.31 42.08
N PRO A 667 -94.20 21.32 43.40
CA PRO A 667 -94.28 20.10 44.18
C PRO A 667 -95.57 19.35 43.87
N ILE A 668 -95.48 18.02 43.73
CA ILE A 668 -96.62 17.13 43.54
C ILE A 668 -96.47 15.99 44.54
N GLY A 669 -97.49 15.80 45.37
CA GLY A 669 -97.56 14.77 46.40
C GLY A 669 -98.29 13.52 45.94
#